data_AF-A0A923QZS0-F1
#
_entry.id   AF-A0A923QZS0-F1
#
_cell.length_a   1.000
_cell.length_b   1.000
_cell.length_c   1.000
_cell.angle_alpha   90.00
_cell.angle_beta   90.00
_cell.angle_gamma   90.00
#
_symmetry.space_group_name_H-M   'P 1'
#
loop_
_entity.id
_entity.type
_entity.pdbx_description
1 polymer ?
#
loop_
_entity_poly.entity_id
_entity_poly.type
_entity_poly.pdbx_seq_one_letter_code
_entity_poly.pdbx_strand_id
1 'polypeptide(L)'
;MRSYYILFLILLTSFKSQSQNDSPISGYLSSSAMICSSGKIFAWGSNQIALAKTEYTGILGVGSTNAYETLPKPVTGSNKFNSLTFKQLAAGSGKHIVALACDGSVWAWGNNRNGQIGNGSNDSVITEPMQVKAGAMAGTKFDDGSGNLIGVKLVSSGNLNSYAILNDGRLLSWGSNNKGNNGTDDTFGQLGDGTTVDRRIPVFVLEGSSKLPMFNVINVCAGDAVAYALIDEDGDGLGNVYSWGKGRNGTLGRSVDGSPWSISKEDYSSYAFPVKFLDNSLLSNISIISAGDVIGLALDKDGNVWAWGNGAWAGCTGQGQHISHGDPRKVLNGETSGHGSDGKGPYLKAKSISAGQGFAMAVTRDGKPVAWGNNGGCDRGGSLGIASSLPEKRTPSYIINSITNTIDSNVVSIIRGDVFGFYITNDNKVYTWGCNKYGQLGIGDTFSVNKVVPLIFKDCELKDLKPYAKFLNSDTMVCASKMASSPVLLKSNFSISVGQAPKYQTFWYKDTTLVKGPLSATNPQSSYFMATSPGAYSVKIKYIGGNDQCNSYADAIDKISIQAFPKTFSVEDEILYNGDTLKPKVTTTSTYSPLYAWYGSPTSNVVLAYSTGTSSVSIPKNHSALSPLSNGDIKLYLEEKSPVIGSIKRKDTICTPLYYQTLRSDTSDNYVTRTHFVAYEKLKITSFKLLAKAALPVPGKLSGKLHFAAYGYQLTPNGVVIPNDKNILNSFEMDFEISRSPGDSVNKFFELTVPFNIEIPGTADGFQFFISRANVALTNKIGSGTIAIANTGCNQAFPLADNGNGKILKSNYTAEYINTSSYPGPIFDLKFEKSQGFCDRIPVLMKNEFPTSLEDHSPIAELFTIYPNPANKVFVLNAKEAGTLRLMNLQGMEVSKRNVM
;
A
#
# COMPACT_ATOMS: atom_id res chain seq x y z
N MET A 1 -39.12 35.69 2.28
CA MET A 1 -38.20 35.03 1.34
C MET A 1 -36.84 34.92 1.99
N ARG A 2 -36.11 33.80 1.83
CA ARG A 2 -34.74 33.60 2.32
C ARG A 2 -33.88 33.18 1.14
N SER A 3 -32.68 33.73 1.01
CA SER A 3 -31.68 33.27 0.04
C SER A 3 -30.53 32.60 0.80
N TYR A 4 -30.17 31.38 0.38
CA TYR A 4 -29.01 30.66 0.90
C TYR A 4 -27.75 31.15 0.19
N TYR A 5 -26.64 31.20 0.91
CA TYR A 5 -25.32 30.92 0.32
C TYR A 5 -24.59 29.91 1.20
N ILE A 6 -24.07 28.86 0.57
CA ILE A 6 -23.42 27.73 1.22
C ILE A 6 -21.92 27.87 1.00
N LEU A 7 -21.13 27.87 2.07
CA LEU A 7 -19.66 27.91 1.99
C LEU A 7 -19.08 26.50 2.22
N PHE A 8 -19.11 25.66 1.19
CA PHE A 8 -18.47 24.34 1.22
C PHE A 8 -17.00 24.46 0.83
N LEU A 9 -16.12 24.53 1.81
CA LEU A 9 -14.67 24.65 1.61
C LEU A 9 -14.04 23.24 1.50
N ILE A 10 -14.13 22.65 0.31
CA ILE A 10 -13.47 21.38 -0.02
C ILE A 10 -11.96 21.63 -0.12
N LEU A 11 -11.24 21.37 0.99
CA LEU A 11 -9.78 21.40 1.04
C LEU A 11 -9.22 19.98 0.91
N LEU A 12 -9.14 19.52 -0.35
CA LEU A 12 -8.30 18.40 -0.76
C LEU A 12 -6.85 18.62 -0.30
N THR A 13 -6.14 17.52 -0.05
CA THR A 13 -4.76 17.53 0.47
C THR A 13 -3.85 16.71 -0.42
N SER A 14 -3.24 17.37 -1.41
CA SER A 14 -2.15 16.76 -2.17
C SER A 14 -0.98 16.38 -1.27
N PHE A 15 -0.55 15.12 -1.39
CA PHE A 15 0.73 14.69 -0.84
C PHE A 15 1.85 15.28 -1.69
N LYS A 16 2.47 16.37 -1.23
CA LYS A 16 3.67 16.94 -1.84
C LYS A 16 4.90 16.09 -1.53
N SER A 17 4.97 14.91 -2.12
CA SER A 17 6.18 14.09 -2.19
C SER A 17 7.27 14.77 -3.03
N GLN A 18 8.55 14.51 -2.75
CA GLN A 18 9.66 15.19 -3.42
C GLN A 18 9.94 14.60 -4.81
N SER A 19 9.75 15.38 -5.87
CA SER A 19 10.04 14.94 -7.25
C SER A 19 11.52 15.12 -7.60
N GLN A 20 11.99 14.47 -8.68
CA GLN A 20 13.34 14.72 -9.24
C GLN A 20 13.58 16.22 -9.52
N ASN A 21 12.53 16.92 -9.95
CA ASN A 21 12.55 18.36 -10.22
C ASN A 21 12.61 19.24 -8.94
N ASP A 22 12.42 18.66 -7.76
CA ASP A 22 12.63 19.31 -6.45
C ASP A 22 14.01 18.96 -5.85
N SER A 23 14.96 18.47 -6.67
CA SER A 23 16.31 18.11 -6.24
C SER A 23 17.34 19.22 -6.50
N PRO A 24 18.27 19.49 -5.56
CA PRO A 24 19.41 20.37 -5.79
C PRO A 24 20.53 19.69 -6.61
N ILE A 25 20.46 18.37 -6.85
CA ILE A 25 21.47 17.59 -7.60
C ILE A 25 20.76 16.81 -8.72
N SER A 26 21.40 16.69 -9.88
CA SER A 26 20.99 15.74 -10.92
C SER A 26 22.19 15.10 -11.61
N GLY A 27 22.04 13.85 -12.05
CA GLY A 27 23.05 13.02 -12.69
C GLY A 27 22.55 12.46 -14.02
N TYR A 28 23.48 12.21 -14.94
CA TYR A 28 23.19 11.95 -16.36
C TYR A 28 23.92 10.68 -16.83
N LEU A 29 24.30 10.58 -18.11
CA LEU A 29 25.02 9.42 -18.64
C LEU A 29 26.41 9.22 -18.00
N SER A 30 27.17 10.30 -17.88
CA SER A 30 28.58 10.27 -17.46
C SER A 30 29.04 11.55 -16.76
N SER A 31 28.10 12.40 -16.34
CA SER A 31 28.34 13.72 -15.76
C SER A 31 27.23 14.05 -14.76
N SER A 32 27.45 15.03 -13.90
CA SER A 32 26.54 15.41 -12.80
C SER A 32 26.63 16.91 -12.52
N ALA A 33 25.57 17.50 -11.96
CA ALA A 33 25.58 18.91 -11.52
C ALA A 33 24.72 19.15 -10.27
N MET A 34 24.98 20.26 -9.58
CA MET A 34 24.28 20.67 -8.36
C MET A 34 24.05 22.19 -8.24
N ILE A 35 23.10 22.57 -7.38
CA ILE A 35 22.85 23.93 -6.90
C ILE A 35 23.18 24.02 -5.41
N CYS A 36 24.03 24.98 -5.06
CA CYS A 36 24.42 25.31 -3.69
C CYS A 36 23.39 26.20 -2.99
N SER A 37 23.47 26.32 -1.66
CA SER A 37 22.68 27.28 -0.87
C SER A 37 22.86 28.75 -1.32
N SER A 38 24.02 29.08 -1.89
CA SER A 38 24.34 30.36 -2.54
C SER A 38 23.62 30.59 -3.87
N GLY A 39 22.82 29.62 -4.34
CA GLY A 39 22.16 29.65 -5.64
C GLY A 39 23.12 29.51 -6.83
N LYS A 40 24.39 29.16 -6.62
CA LYS A 40 25.38 28.93 -7.69
C LYS A 40 25.41 27.46 -8.10
N ILE A 41 25.78 27.21 -9.36
CA ILE A 41 25.79 25.87 -9.96
C ILE A 41 27.22 25.33 -9.97
N PHE A 42 27.39 24.04 -9.67
CA PHE A 42 28.63 23.30 -9.84
C PHE A 42 28.39 22.06 -10.70
N ALA A 43 29.37 21.65 -11.50
CA ALA A 43 29.30 20.47 -12.37
C ALA A 43 30.59 19.62 -12.32
N TRP A 44 30.47 18.33 -12.63
CA TRP A 44 31.58 17.37 -12.68
C TRP A 44 31.26 16.15 -13.55
N GLY A 45 32.25 15.26 -13.69
CA GLY A 45 32.23 14.11 -14.56
C GLY A 45 32.75 14.40 -15.97
N SER A 46 32.27 13.70 -16.98
CA SER A 46 32.74 13.80 -18.36
C SER A 46 32.45 15.15 -19.02
N ASN A 47 33.41 15.61 -19.82
CA ASN A 47 33.32 16.81 -20.66
C ASN A 47 33.44 16.47 -22.15
N GLN A 48 33.33 15.19 -22.54
CA GLN A 48 33.64 14.69 -23.89
C GLN A 48 32.61 13.71 -24.46
N ILE A 49 32.63 13.56 -25.79
CA ILE A 49 31.93 12.48 -26.49
C ILE A 49 32.78 11.20 -26.42
N ALA A 50 32.35 10.26 -25.57
CA ALA A 50 33.06 9.01 -25.25
C ALA A 50 33.38 8.12 -26.47
N LEU A 51 32.61 8.24 -27.55
CA LEU A 51 32.81 7.51 -28.81
C LEU A 51 33.82 8.16 -29.77
N ALA A 52 34.22 9.42 -29.54
CA ALA A 52 35.12 10.18 -30.42
C ALA A 52 36.43 10.64 -29.75
N LYS A 53 36.42 10.90 -28.43
CA LYS A 53 37.56 11.40 -27.60
C LYS A 53 38.19 12.74 -28.01
N THR A 54 37.81 13.31 -29.15
CA THR A 54 38.32 14.60 -29.68
C THR A 54 37.35 15.76 -29.51
N GLU A 55 36.06 15.48 -29.29
CA GLU A 55 35.00 16.50 -29.20
C GLU A 55 34.60 16.74 -27.74
N TYR A 56 34.79 17.98 -27.27
CA TYR A 56 34.27 18.45 -25.99
C TYR A 56 32.78 18.74 -26.08
N THR A 57 32.02 18.40 -25.04
CA THR A 57 30.56 18.56 -25.02
C THR A 57 30.09 19.85 -24.39
N GLY A 58 30.98 20.64 -23.78
CA GLY A 58 30.64 21.89 -23.08
C GLY A 58 29.81 21.72 -21.80
N ILE A 59 29.28 20.52 -21.55
CA ILE A 59 28.27 20.22 -20.50
C ILE A 59 28.67 20.71 -19.10
N LEU A 60 29.97 20.73 -18.78
CA LEU A 60 30.40 21.18 -17.45
C LEU A 60 30.23 22.70 -17.26
N GLY A 61 30.35 23.53 -18.32
CA GLY A 61 30.24 24.99 -18.21
C GLY A 61 31.30 25.65 -17.30
N VAL A 62 32.44 24.97 -17.07
CA VAL A 62 33.51 25.40 -16.15
C VAL A 62 34.76 25.96 -16.87
N GLY A 63 34.66 26.27 -18.17
CA GLY A 63 35.78 26.74 -19.00
C GLY A 63 36.93 25.73 -19.22
N SER A 64 36.82 24.51 -18.69
CA SER A 64 37.89 23.51 -18.70
C SER A 64 38.01 22.75 -20.02
N THR A 65 39.24 22.57 -20.47
CA THR A 65 39.62 21.67 -21.58
C THR A 65 39.97 20.26 -21.10
N ASN A 66 39.77 19.92 -19.82
CA ASN A 66 39.95 18.55 -19.34
C ASN A 66 38.90 17.62 -19.96
N ALA A 67 39.27 16.35 -20.19
CA ALA A 67 38.35 15.32 -20.68
C ALA A 67 37.21 14.99 -19.70
N TYR A 68 37.48 15.16 -18.40
CA TYR A 68 36.54 15.01 -17.29
C TYR A 68 37.06 15.73 -16.05
N GLU A 69 36.20 15.92 -15.06
CA GLU A 69 36.50 16.52 -13.75
C GLU A 69 36.01 15.59 -12.64
N THR A 70 36.90 15.13 -11.75
CA THR A 70 36.55 14.15 -10.70
C THR A 70 36.01 14.77 -9.41
N LEU A 71 36.01 16.10 -9.32
CA LEU A 71 35.46 16.89 -8.21
C LEU A 71 34.50 17.96 -8.76
N PRO A 72 33.45 18.35 -8.01
CA PRO A 72 32.58 19.46 -8.37
C PRO A 72 33.35 20.78 -8.57
N LYS A 73 33.17 21.41 -9.74
CA LYS A 73 33.72 22.73 -10.07
C LYS A 73 32.60 23.74 -10.36
N PRO A 74 32.77 25.03 -10.02
CA PRO A 74 31.75 26.05 -10.24
C PRO A 74 31.53 26.31 -11.74
N VAL A 75 30.26 26.39 -12.14
CA VAL A 75 29.85 26.80 -13.49
C VAL A 75 29.98 28.31 -13.62
N THR A 76 30.50 28.77 -14.76
CA THR A 76 30.78 30.18 -15.04
C THR A 76 30.35 30.55 -16.45
N GLY A 77 30.01 31.82 -16.66
CA GLY A 77 29.68 32.34 -17.99
C GLY A 77 29.61 33.87 -17.98
N SER A 78 28.64 34.43 -18.72
CA SER A 78 28.41 35.88 -18.78
C SER A 78 28.19 36.54 -17.41
N ASN A 79 28.48 37.84 -17.31
CA ASN A 79 28.21 38.63 -16.10
C ASN A 79 26.73 38.55 -15.65
N LYS A 80 25.77 38.46 -16.59
CA LYS A 80 24.35 38.22 -16.27
C LYS A 80 24.18 36.87 -15.56
N PHE A 81 24.67 35.78 -16.14
CA PHE A 81 24.62 34.45 -15.52
C PHE A 81 25.30 34.42 -14.14
N ASN A 82 26.52 34.95 -14.04
CA ASN A 82 27.29 34.95 -12.79
C ASN A 82 26.60 35.76 -11.66
N SER A 83 25.80 36.77 -12.01
CA SER A 83 25.01 37.53 -11.03
C SER A 83 23.80 36.74 -10.49
N LEU A 84 23.19 35.87 -11.30
CA LEU A 84 21.95 35.17 -10.97
C LEU A 84 22.11 34.10 -9.88
N THR A 85 20.99 33.78 -9.25
CA THR A 85 20.82 32.68 -8.30
C THR A 85 19.78 31.70 -8.85
N PHE A 86 20.07 30.40 -8.76
CA PHE A 86 19.31 29.33 -9.42
C PHE A 86 18.47 28.53 -8.42
N LYS A 87 17.23 28.20 -8.81
CA LYS A 87 16.30 27.41 -7.97
C LYS A 87 16.30 25.93 -8.30
N GLN A 88 16.50 25.58 -9.58
CA GLN A 88 16.38 24.23 -10.11
C GLN A 88 17.37 24.04 -11.28
N LEU A 89 17.88 22.83 -11.46
CA LEU A 89 18.51 22.38 -12.70
C LEU A 89 17.99 21.00 -13.13
N ALA A 90 18.21 20.66 -14.39
CA ALA A 90 18.12 19.33 -14.96
C ALA A 90 19.18 19.22 -16.08
N ALA A 91 19.60 18.02 -16.46
CA ALA A 91 20.39 17.83 -17.68
C ALA A 91 20.04 16.51 -18.37
N GLY A 92 20.28 16.46 -19.67
CA GLY A 92 19.97 15.32 -20.50
C GLY A 92 21.15 14.38 -20.71
N SER A 93 20.85 13.09 -20.92
CA SER A 93 21.82 12.06 -21.33
C SER A 93 22.57 12.43 -22.62
N GLY A 94 21.97 13.26 -23.48
CA GLY A 94 22.54 13.87 -24.68
C GLY A 94 23.60 14.96 -24.41
N LYS A 95 23.88 15.22 -23.13
CA LYS A 95 24.94 16.08 -22.60
C LYS A 95 24.70 17.58 -22.74
N HIS A 96 23.51 18.02 -22.34
CA HIS A 96 23.12 19.43 -22.21
C HIS A 96 22.49 19.67 -20.82
N ILE A 97 22.83 20.77 -20.13
CA ILE A 97 22.22 21.21 -18.86
C ILE A 97 21.21 22.32 -19.15
N VAL A 98 20.10 22.33 -18.40
CA VAL A 98 19.10 23.40 -18.34
C VAL A 98 18.93 23.83 -16.87
N ALA A 99 19.00 25.12 -16.60
CA ALA A 99 18.91 25.71 -15.28
C ALA A 99 17.88 26.85 -15.23
N LEU A 100 17.18 26.96 -14.11
CA LEU A 100 16.10 27.93 -13.89
C LEU A 100 16.51 28.89 -12.76
N ALA A 101 16.63 30.17 -13.09
CA ALA A 101 16.97 31.23 -12.15
C ALA A 101 15.77 31.65 -11.27
N CYS A 102 16.02 32.31 -10.13
CA CYS A 102 14.95 32.75 -9.23
C CYS A 102 13.91 33.62 -9.97
N ASP A 103 14.40 34.53 -10.82
CA ASP A 103 13.63 35.47 -11.65
C ASP A 103 12.72 34.81 -12.71
N GLY A 104 12.86 33.49 -12.91
CA GLY A 104 12.10 32.73 -13.89
C GLY A 104 12.70 32.72 -15.30
N SER A 105 13.92 33.25 -15.49
CA SER A 105 14.71 33.08 -16.72
C SER A 105 15.31 31.67 -16.79
N VAL A 106 15.39 31.11 -18.00
CA VAL A 106 15.96 29.79 -18.25
C VAL A 106 17.28 29.91 -19.00
N TRP A 107 18.28 29.14 -18.56
CA TRP A 107 19.63 29.10 -19.11
C TRP A 107 19.99 27.66 -19.48
N ALA A 108 20.75 27.45 -20.54
CA ALA A 108 21.21 26.14 -20.97
C ALA A 108 22.60 26.18 -21.61
N TRP A 109 23.32 25.05 -21.53
CA TRP A 109 24.64 24.85 -22.16
C TRP A 109 24.92 23.35 -22.38
N GLY A 110 25.96 23.04 -23.15
CA GLY A 110 26.36 21.70 -23.53
C GLY A 110 26.12 21.40 -25.02
N ASN A 111 25.79 20.16 -25.34
CA ASN A 111 25.52 19.73 -26.72
C ASN A 111 24.31 20.47 -27.31
N ASN A 112 24.41 20.93 -28.57
CA ASN A 112 23.34 21.65 -29.26
C ASN A 112 23.04 21.14 -30.68
N ARG A 113 23.55 19.95 -31.07
CA ARG A 113 23.39 19.39 -32.44
C ARG A 113 21.93 19.33 -32.92
N ASN A 114 21.01 19.05 -32.00
CA ASN A 114 19.56 19.00 -32.25
C ASN A 114 18.78 20.21 -31.68
N GLY A 115 19.45 21.27 -31.22
CA GLY A 115 18.79 22.47 -30.68
C GLY A 115 18.42 22.42 -29.19
N GLN A 116 18.99 21.47 -28.43
CA GLN A 116 18.77 21.25 -26.99
C GLN A 116 18.93 22.51 -26.11
N ILE A 117 19.70 23.51 -26.56
CA ILE A 117 19.95 24.73 -25.78
C ILE A 117 18.81 25.74 -25.95
N GLY A 118 17.92 25.58 -26.95
CA GLY A 118 16.75 26.44 -27.13
C GLY A 118 17.07 27.91 -27.45
N ASN A 119 18.33 28.23 -27.73
CA ASN A 119 18.85 29.58 -27.98
C ASN A 119 18.66 30.05 -29.45
N GLY A 120 18.19 29.18 -30.34
CA GLY A 120 18.04 29.43 -31.77
C GLY A 120 19.31 29.28 -32.61
N SER A 121 20.47 28.95 -32.02
CA SER A 121 21.74 28.91 -32.75
C SER A 121 21.98 27.58 -33.47
N ASN A 122 22.90 27.59 -34.44
CA ASN A 122 23.31 26.42 -35.22
C ASN A 122 24.62 25.77 -34.73
N ASP A 123 25.24 26.33 -33.70
CA ASP A 123 26.45 25.78 -33.10
C ASP A 123 26.19 24.37 -32.57
N SER A 124 27.14 23.45 -32.76
CA SER A 124 26.97 22.05 -32.36
C SER A 124 27.15 21.82 -30.86
N VAL A 125 27.82 22.76 -30.18
CA VAL A 125 28.13 22.77 -28.75
C VAL A 125 28.12 24.21 -28.26
N ILE A 126 27.59 24.43 -27.05
CA ILE A 126 27.57 25.69 -26.33
C ILE A 126 28.35 25.49 -25.02
N THR A 127 29.53 26.11 -24.89
CA THR A 127 30.46 25.85 -23.77
C THR A 127 30.23 26.71 -22.52
N GLU A 128 29.42 27.75 -22.64
CA GLU A 128 29.04 28.65 -21.53
C GLU A 128 27.50 28.77 -21.45
N PRO A 129 26.93 28.99 -20.26
CA PRO A 129 25.49 29.22 -20.09
C PRO A 129 24.91 30.34 -20.97
N MET A 130 23.97 29.99 -21.85
CA MET A 130 23.18 30.92 -22.66
C MET A 130 21.71 30.93 -22.24
N GLN A 131 21.03 32.08 -22.35
CA GLN A 131 19.60 32.19 -22.05
C GLN A 131 18.75 31.58 -23.19
N VAL A 132 17.72 30.81 -22.84
CA VAL A 132 16.80 30.16 -23.78
C VAL A 132 15.91 31.20 -24.45
N LYS A 133 15.59 31.06 -25.75
CA LYS A 133 14.68 31.96 -26.47
C LYS A 133 13.22 31.72 -26.09
N ALA A 134 12.37 32.75 -26.17
CA ALA A 134 10.95 32.65 -25.86
C ALA A 134 10.19 31.72 -26.82
N GLY A 135 10.66 31.59 -28.08
CA GLY A 135 10.09 30.69 -29.07
C GLY A 135 8.62 31.00 -29.35
N ALA A 136 7.74 30.01 -29.13
CA ALA A 136 6.29 30.17 -29.21
C ALA A 136 5.69 31.19 -28.21
N MET A 137 6.49 31.74 -27.29
CA MET A 137 6.12 32.80 -26.34
C MET A 137 6.63 34.20 -26.70
N ALA A 138 7.28 34.39 -27.86
CA ALA A 138 7.84 35.68 -28.28
C ALA A 138 6.79 36.81 -28.30
N GLY A 139 7.18 37.99 -27.84
CA GLY A 139 6.30 39.17 -27.77
C GLY A 139 5.17 39.09 -26.72
N THR A 140 5.22 38.13 -25.78
CA THR A 140 4.24 38.00 -24.68
C THR A 140 4.86 38.39 -23.33
N LYS A 141 4.07 38.35 -22.24
CA LYS A 141 4.57 38.51 -20.86
C LYS A 141 5.58 37.45 -20.38
N PHE A 142 5.91 36.47 -21.22
CA PHE A 142 6.91 35.42 -20.98
C PHE A 142 8.18 35.61 -21.83
N ASP A 143 8.30 36.78 -22.48
CA ASP A 143 9.47 37.28 -23.19
C ASP A 143 10.11 38.42 -22.36
N ASP A 144 11.43 38.46 -22.21
CA ASP A 144 12.13 39.56 -21.52
C ASP A 144 12.25 40.86 -22.35
N GLY A 145 11.63 40.91 -23.53
CA GLY A 145 11.69 42.02 -24.47
C GLY A 145 12.90 41.95 -25.40
N SER A 146 13.82 41.01 -25.19
CA SER A 146 14.93 40.68 -26.10
C SER A 146 14.79 39.30 -26.75
N GLY A 147 13.58 38.74 -26.70
CA GLY A 147 13.22 37.46 -27.30
C GLY A 147 13.55 36.25 -26.43
N ASN A 148 13.89 36.42 -25.15
CA ASN A 148 14.29 35.31 -24.27
C ASN A 148 13.19 34.88 -23.31
N LEU A 149 13.18 33.60 -22.95
CA LEU A 149 12.17 32.98 -22.11
C LEU A 149 12.31 33.42 -20.64
N ILE A 150 11.21 33.92 -20.08
CA ILE A 150 11.04 34.23 -18.65
C ILE A 150 9.69 33.71 -18.14
N GLY A 151 9.43 33.87 -16.84
CA GLY A 151 8.16 33.46 -16.21
C GLY A 151 7.99 31.94 -16.13
N VAL A 152 9.09 31.19 -16.06
CA VAL A 152 9.11 29.73 -15.94
C VAL A 152 9.04 29.29 -14.47
N LYS A 153 8.20 28.27 -14.23
CA LYS A 153 7.89 27.64 -12.94
C LYS A 153 8.82 26.46 -12.65
N LEU A 154 9.07 25.63 -13.66
CA LEU A 154 9.83 24.38 -13.58
C LEU A 154 10.50 24.09 -14.93
N VAL A 155 11.70 23.52 -14.93
CA VAL A 155 12.39 22.98 -16.12
C VAL A 155 12.57 21.46 -16.01
N SER A 156 12.78 20.77 -17.13
CA SER A 156 13.20 19.37 -17.16
C SER A 156 13.94 19.07 -18.46
N SER A 157 14.64 17.94 -18.51
CA SER A 157 15.32 17.42 -19.70
C SER A 157 15.06 15.93 -19.87
N GLY A 158 14.89 15.48 -21.11
CA GLY A 158 15.07 14.09 -21.50
C GLY A 158 16.48 13.89 -22.05
N ASN A 159 16.68 12.88 -22.88
CA ASN A 159 17.99 12.63 -23.50
C ASN A 159 18.47 13.80 -24.40
N LEU A 160 17.87 13.96 -25.58
CA LEU A 160 18.24 14.96 -26.59
C LEU A 160 17.24 16.14 -26.66
N ASN A 161 16.43 16.34 -25.61
CA ASN A 161 15.34 17.30 -25.56
C ASN A 161 15.14 17.89 -24.16
N SER A 162 14.45 19.02 -24.10
CA SER A 162 14.27 19.84 -22.91
C SER A 162 12.84 20.41 -22.82
N TYR A 163 12.40 20.77 -21.61
CA TYR A 163 11.05 21.20 -21.31
C TYR A 163 11.02 22.35 -20.30
N ALA A 164 9.97 23.18 -20.37
CA ALA A 164 9.67 24.19 -19.36
C ALA A 164 8.16 24.31 -19.11
N ILE A 165 7.76 24.36 -17.84
CA ILE A 165 6.40 24.70 -17.42
C ILE A 165 6.37 26.20 -17.11
N LEU A 166 5.46 26.95 -17.74
CA LEU A 166 5.23 28.37 -17.47
C LEU A 166 4.50 28.59 -16.14
N ASN A 167 4.59 29.79 -15.58
CA ASN A 167 3.83 30.18 -14.38
C ASN A 167 2.30 30.10 -14.54
N ASP A 168 1.77 30.03 -15.76
CA ASP A 168 0.35 29.76 -16.05
C ASP A 168 0.02 28.28 -16.34
N GLY A 169 0.94 27.37 -16.07
CA GLY A 169 0.73 25.92 -16.19
C GLY A 169 0.82 25.37 -17.61
N ARG A 170 1.19 26.19 -18.61
CA ARG A 170 1.44 25.67 -19.97
C ARG A 170 2.81 25.02 -20.11
N LEU A 171 2.89 23.97 -20.93
CA LEU A 171 4.11 23.19 -21.16
C LEU A 171 4.76 23.51 -22.52
N LEU A 172 6.06 23.77 -22.48
CA LEU A 172 6.94 23.98 -23.64
C LEU A 172 7.96 22.84 -23.77
N SER A 173 8.41 22.58 -24.99
CA SER A 173 9.47 21.62 -25.34
C SER A 173 10.42 22.14 -26.43
N TRP A 174 11.66 21.64 -26.47
CA TRP A 174 12.62 21.88 -27.57
C TRP A 174 13.73 20.81 -27.63
N GLY A 175 14.54 20.83 -28.68
CA GLY A 175 15.59 19.85 -28.97
C GLY A 175 15.22 18.85 -30.07
N SER A 176 15.71 17.62 -29.95
CA SER A 176 15.49 16.53 -30.91
C SER A 176 14.04 16.05 -30.91
N ASN A 177 13.47 15.90 -32.10
CA ASN A 177 12.15 15.34 -32.39
C ASN A 177 12.19 14.22 -33.44
N ASN A 178 13.35 14.00 -34.09
CA ASN A 178 13.59 12.93 -35.08
C ASN A 178 14.69 11.90 -34.73
N LYS A 179 15.46 12.08 -33.63
CA LYS A 179 16.62 11.23 -33.30
C LYS A 179 16.71 10.84 -31.82
N GLY A 180 17.08 9.59 -31.59
CA GLY A 180 17.49 9.02 -30.30
C GLY A 180 19.00 8.85 -30.16
N ASN A 181 19.43 8.23 -29.06
CA ASN A 181 20.82 8.19 -28.58
C ASN A 181 21.87 7.74 -29.62
N ASN A 182 21.56 6.74 -30.44
CA ASN A 182 22.54 6.13 -31.35
C ASN A 182 22.63 6.78 -32.74
N GLY A 183 21.77 7.76 -33.04
CA GLY A 183 21.69 8.40 -34.38
C GLY A 183 21.12 7.52 -35.50
N THR A 184 21.02 6.20 -35.29
CA THR A 184 20.41 5.20 -36.18
C THR A 184 18.98 4.79 -35.77
N ASP A 185 18.51 5.24 -34.60
CA ASP A 185 17.21 4.85 -34.04
C ASP A 185 16.11 5.86 -34.41
N ASP A 186 15.09 5.38 -35.13
CA ASP A 186 13.87 6.14 -35.46
C ASP A 186 13.17 6.62 -34.18
N THR A 187 13.28 7.89 -33.78
CA THR A 187 12.47 8.42 -32.67
C THR A 187 11.69 9.63 -33.14
N PHE A 188 10.37 9.58 -32.96
CA PHE A 188 9.46 10.53 -33.57
C PHE A 188 8.51 11.11 -32.52
N GLY A 189 8.29 12.42 -32.58
CA GLY A 189 7.24 13.08 -31.81
C GLY A 189 7.52 13.27 -30.33
N GLN A 190 8.73 13.01 -29.86
CA GLN A 190 9.13 13.16 -28.45
C GLN A 190 9.03 14.59 -27.91
N LEU A 191 8.93 15.62 -28.76
CA LEU A 191 8.61 16.98 -28.30
C LEU A 191 7.12 17.20 -28.05
N GLY A 192 6.24 16.33 -28.56
CA GLY A 192 4.78 16.43 -28.37
C GLY A 192 4.14 17.63 -29.05
N ASP A 193 4.81 18.25 -30.04
CA ASP A 193 4.38 19.48 -30.72
C ASP A 193 3.47 19.23 -31.95
N GLY A 194 2.91 18.03 -32.05
CA GLY A 194 2.18 17.52 -33.20
C GLY A 194 3.05 17.08 -34.38
N THR A 195 4.36 17.34 -34.36
CA THR A 195 5.30 17.08 -35.48
C THR A 195 6.41 16.08 -35.10
N THR A 196 7.33 15.84 -36.04
CA THR A 196 8.57 15.07 -35.85
C THR A 196 9.82 15.92 -36.14
N VAL A 197 9.69 17.26 -36.17
CA VAL A 197 10.76 18.19 -36.58
C VAL A 197 11.51 18.73 -35.36
N ASP A 198 12.85 18.68 -35.39
CA ASP A 198 13.73 19.23 -34.34
C ASP A 198 13.48 20.74 -34.13
N ARG A 199 13.53 21.20 -32.89
CA ARG A 199 13.24 22.59 -32.51
C ARG A 199 14.42 23.22 -31.79
N ARG A 200 15.02 24.24 -32.41
CA ARG A 200 16.12 25.07 -31.83
C ARG A 200 15.63 26.18 -30.89
N ILE A 201 14.32 26.34 -30.76
CA ILE A 201 13.63 27.29 -29.86
C ILE A 201 12.37 26.60 -29.29
N PRO A 202 11.85 27.00 -28.12
CA PRO A 202 10.68 26.39 -27.50
C PRO A 202 9.40 26.43 -28.36
N VAL A 203 8.68 25.32 -28.38
CA VAL A 203 7.33 25.15 -28.93
C VAL A 203 6.38 24.62 -27.84
N PHE A 204 5.07 24.67 -28.05
CA PHE A 204 4.10 24.07 -27.14
C PHE A 204 4.05 22.55 -27.27
N VAL A 205 3.89 21.86 -26.14
CA VAL A 205 3.41 20.47 -26.13
C VAL A 205 1.88 20.49 -26.26
N LEU A 206 1.32 19.65 -27.12
CA LEU A 206 -0.09 19.61 -27.47
C LEU A 206 -0.78 18.37 -26.91
N GLU A 207 -1.98 18.55 -26.34
CA GLU A 207 -2.85 17.42 -25.97
C GLU A 207 -3.50 16.83 -27.23
N GLY A 208 -3.55 15.50 -27.36
CA GLY A 208 -3.86 14.85 -28.63
C GLY A 208 -5.31 14.85 -29.09
N SER A 209 -6.26 15.02 -28.17
CA SER A 209 -7.71 15.06 -28.46
C SER A 209 -8.13 16.42 -28.98
N SER A 210 -7.65 17.49 -28.34
CA SER A 210 -7.94 18.90 -28.63
C SER A 210 -6.97 19.52 -29.64
N LYS A 211 -5.73 19.02 -29.69
CA LYS A 211 -4.57 19.59 -30.41
C LYS A 211 -4.20 21.00 -29.95
N LEU A 212 -4.62 21.39 -28.75
CA LEU A 212 -4.29 22.66 -28.12
C LEU A 212 -3.08 22.51 -27.19
N PRO A 213 -2.35 23.61 -26.89
CA PRO A 213 -1.29 23.61 -25.88
C PRO A 213 -1.79 23.06 -24.53
N MET A 214 -1.03 22.11 -23.97
CA MET A 214 -1.30 21.62 -22.62
C MET A 214 -1.27 22.77 -21.61
N PHE A 215 -2.23 22.79 -20.70
CA PHE A 215 -2.35 23.73 -19.58
C PHE A 215 -2.50 22.94 -18.26
N ASN A 216 -2.56 23.62 -17.12
CA ASN A 216 -2.61 23.00 -15.78
C ASN A 216 -1.50 21.97 -15.49
N VAL A 217 -0.38 22.02 -16.20
CA VAL A 217 0.74 21.09 -16.00
C VAL A 217 1.48 21.45 -14.71
N ILE A 218 1.61 20.48 -13.81
CA ILE A 218 2.31 20.65 -12.51
C ILE A 218 3.68 19.97 -12.47
N ASN A 219 3.92 18.98 -13.32
CA ASN A 219 5.22 18.30 -13.41
C ASN A 219 5.45 17.73 -14.83
N VAL A 220 6.71 17.60 -15.23
CA VAL A 220 7.14 16.97 -16.50
C VAL A 220 8.47 16.26 -16.27
N CYS A 221 8.64 15.07 -16.87
CA CYS A 221 9.92 14.37 -16.91
C CYS A 221 10.05 13.54 -18.19
N ALA A 222 11.26 13.23 -18.62
CA ALA A 222 11.51 12.56 -19.89
C ALA A 222 12.66 11.54 -19.82
N GLY A 223 12.50 10.47 -20.60
CA GLY A 223 13.49 9.41 -20.78
C GLY A 223 14.23 9.58 -22.10
N ASP A 224 14.55 8.46 -22.75
CA ASP A 224 15.39 8.47 -23.95
C ASP A 224 14.63 8.91 -25.21
N ALA A 225 13.39 8.44 -25.34
CA ALA A 225 12.50 8.74 -26.47
C ALA A 225 11.02 8.96 -26.08
N VAL A 226 10.72 9.02 -24.78
CA VAL A 226 9.37 9.28 -24.22
C VAL A 226 9.42 10.41 -23.20
N ALA A 227 8.30 11.10 -23.03
CA ALA A 227 8.11 12.07 -21.97
C ALA A 227 6.72 11.93 -21.35
N TYR A 228 6.62 12.35 -20.09
CA TYR A 228 5.40 12.31 -19.28
C TYR A 228 5.13 13.66 -18.64
N ALA A 229 3.85 13.97 -18.44
CA ALA A 229 3.39 15.15 -17.70
C ALA A 229 2.34 14.78 -16.66
N LEU A 230 2.21 15.61 -15.62
CA LEU A 230 1.08 15.61 -14.69
C LEU A 230 0.21 16.84 -14.95
N ILE A 231 -1.08 16.63 -15.26
CA ILE A 231 -2.09 17.68 -15.35
C ILE A 231 -2.97 17.66 -14.09
N ASP A 232 -3.09 18.82 -13.44
CA ASP A 232 -3.85 19.06 -12.21
C ASP A 232 -5.15 19.80 -12.57
N GLU A 233 -6.21 19.05 -12.87
CA GLU A 233 -7.43 19.59 -13.50
C GLU A 233 -8.34 20.34 -12.51
N ASP A 234 -8.30 19.99 -11.22
CA ASP A 234 -9.09 20.61 -10.14
C ASP A 234 -8.26 21.53 -9.21
N GLY A 235 -6.93 21.53 -9.32
CA GLY A 235 -6.03 22.40 -8.55
C GLY A 235 -5.67 21.84 -7.17
N ASP A 236 -5.87 20.54 -6.94
CA ASP A 236 -5.63 19.88 -5.65
C ASP A 236 -4.12 19.68 -5.36
N GLY A 237 -3.30 19.60 -6.41
CA GLY A 237 -1.84 19.39 -6.38
C GLY A 237 -1.39 17.95 -6.70
N LEU A 238 -2.30 17.06 -7.07
CA LEU A 238 -2.06 15.77 -7.71
C LEU A 238 -2.40 15.89 -9.21
N GLY A 239 -2.04 14.89 -10.02
CA GLY A 239 -2.34 14.94 -11.44
C GLY A 239 -2.75 13.62 -12.09
N ASN A 240 -3.37 13.77 -13.25
CA ASN A 240 -3.51 12.75 -14.28
C ASN A 240 -2.20 12.65 -15.07
N VAL A 241 -1.68 11.44 -15.29
CA VAL A 241 -0.45 11.23 -16.06
C VAL A 241 -0.75 11.20 -17.55
N TYR A 242 0.01 11.95 -18.36
CA TYR A 242 -0.02 11.95 -19.82
C TYR A 242 1.33 11.49 -20.39
N SER A 243 1.35 10.93 -21.61
CA SER A 243 2.55 10.41 -22.28
C SER A 243 2.60 10.69 -23.78
N TRP A 244 3.81 10.96 -24.30
CA TRP A 244 4.11 11.13 -25.73
C TRP A 244 5.54 10.66 -26.09
N GLY A 245 5.87 10.66 -27.38
CA GLY A 245 7.10 10.08 -27.92
C GLY A 245 6.95 8.60 -28.36
N LYS A 246 8.06 7.87 -28.41
CA LYS A 246 8.18 6.51 -28.97
C LYS A 246 7.77 5.41 -27.97
N GLY A 247 6.67 4.71 -28.24
CA GLY A 247 6.02 3.77 -27.33
C GLY A 247 6.53 2.33 -27.31
N ARG A 248 7.61 2.01 -28.04
CA ARG A 248 8.17 0.64 -28.13
C ARG A 248 8.37 0.03 -26.74
N ASN A 249 8.06 -1.25 -26.61
CA ASN A 249 8.11 -2.02 -25.36
C ASN A 249 7.15 -1.51 -24.26
N GLY A 250 6.09 -0.79 -24.62
CA GLY A 250 5.02 -0.36 -23.69
C GLY A 250 5.31 0.93 -22.91
N THR A 251 6.36 1.67 -23.25
CA THR A 251 6.80 2.88 -22.51
C THR A 251 5.76 3.99 -22.42
N LEU A 252 4.80 4.08 -23.36
CA LEU A 252 3.72 5.06 -23.27
C LEU A 252 2.67 4.75 -22.18
N GLY A 253 2.62 3.53 -21.61
CA GLY A 253 1.73 3.19 -20.49
C GLY A 253 0.22 3.28 -20.82
N ARG A 254 -0.17 3.06 -22.08
CA ARG A 254 -1.55 3.17 -22.57
C ARG A 254 -1.94 2.10 -23.60
N SER A 255 -1.40 0.89 -23.49
CA SER A 255 -1.80 -0.26 -24.32
C SER A 255 -3.16 -0.81 -23.92
N VAL A 256 -4.09 -0.91 -24.87
CA VAL A 256 -5.50 -1.29 -24.64
C VAL A 256 -5.73 -2.74 -24.19
N ASP A 257 -4.73 -3.60 -24.30
CA ASP A 257 -4.71 -5.00 -23.81
C ASP A 257 -3.56 -5.25 -22.81
N GLY A 258 -2.84 -4.21 -22.39
CA GLY A 258 -1.64 -4.29 -21.54
C GLY A 258 -0.38 -4.88 -22.21
N SER A 259 -0.46 -5.31 -23.47
CA SER A 259 0.69 -5.83 -24.22
C SER A 259 1.66 -4.70 -24.58
N PRO A 260 2.98 -4.89 -24.45
CA PRO A 260 3.98 -3.91 -24.88
C PRO A 260 4.09 -3.76 -26.42
N TRP A 261 3.30 -4.52 -27.19
CA TRP A 261 3.36 -4.62 -28.66
C TRP A 261 2.06 -4.23 -29.39
N SER A 262 0.99 -3.86 -28.66
CA SER A 262 -0.39 -3.74 -29.20
C SER A 262 -0.85 -2.32 -29.49
N ILE A 263 0.00 -1.31 -29.26
CA ILE A 263 -0.28 0.09 -29.64
C ILE A 263 -0.31 0.14 -31.17
N SER A 264 -1.52 -0.02 -31.72
CA SER A 264 -1.67 -0.43 -33.11
C SER A 264 -1.46 0.74 -34.07
N LYS A 265 -0.60 0.48 -35.05
CA LYS A 265 -0.35 1.27 -36.27
C LYS A 265 0.54 2.51 -36.16
N GLU A 266 0.78 3.08 -34.98
CA GLU A 266 1.85 4.08 -34.78
C GLU A 266 2.71 3.75 -33.54
N ASP A 267 3.98 3.44 -33.79
CA ASP A 267 5.03 3.07 -32.81
C ASP A 267 5.46 4.23 -31.89
N TYR A 268 4.83 5.39 -32.08
CA TYR A 268 5.20 6.71 -31.59
C TYR A 268 3.97 7.63 -31.56
N SER A 269 4.05 8.74 -30.84
CA SER A 269 2.92 9.65 -30.66
C SER A 269 3.43 11.08 -30.51
N SER A 270 3.17 11.94 -31.50
CA SER A 270 3.59 13.35 -31.51
C SER A 270 2.69 14.29 -30.70
N TYR A 271 1.75 13.74 -29.92
CA TYR A 271 0.86 14.48 -29.03
C TYR A 271 0.76 13.77 -27.67
N ALA A 272 0.48 14.52 -26.61
CA ALA A 272 0.26 13.99 -25.28
C ALA A 272 -1.14 13.38 -25.13
N PHE A 273 -1.22 12.13 -24.67
CA PHE A 273 -2.48 11.45 -24.33
C PHE A 273 -2.40 10.84 -22.93
N PRO A 274 -3.52 10.61 -22.23
CA PRO A 274 -3.52 10.01 -20.89
C PRO A 274 -2.90 8.61 -20.84
N VAL A 275 -2.14 8.35 -19.78
CA VAL A 275 -1.65 7.02 -19.35
C VAL A 275 -2.80 6.29 -18.67
N LYS A 276 -2.96 4.99 -18.94
CA LYS A 276 -4.19 4.25 -18.61
C LYS A 276 -3.94 2.83 -18.13
N PHE A 277 -4.80 2.38 -17.24
CA PHE A 277 -4.91 0.98 -16.84
C PHE A 277 -5.61 0.14 -17.92
N LEU A 278 -5.52 -1.19 -17.78
CA LEU A 278 -6.12 -2.18 -18.68
C LEU A 278 -7.66 -2.05 -18.80
N ASP A 279 -8.32 -1.53 -17.78
CA ASP A 279 -9.76 -1.22 -17.78
C ASP A 279 -10.11 0.13 -18.43
N ASN A 280 -9.13 0.77 -19.11
CA ASN A 280 -9.23 2.07 -19.77
C ASN A 280 -9.45 3.27 -18.80
N SER A 281 -9.37 3.06 -17.49
CA SER A 281 -9.36 4.15 -16.48
C SER A 281 -8.00 4.88 -16.45
N LEU A 282 -8.01 6.13 -15.99
CA LEU A 282 -6.84 7.01 -16.02
C LEU A 282 -5.89 6.75 -14.84
N LEU A 283 -4.58 6.81 -15.10
CA LEU A 283 -3.57 6.91 -14.05
C LEU A 283 -3.63 8.30 -13.40
N SER A 284 -4.50 8.44 -12.41
CA SER A 284 -4.85 9.66 -11.69
C SER A 284 -4.31 9.66 -10.25
N ASN A 285 -4.54 10.75 -9.51
CA ASN A 285 -4.12 10.90 -8.11
C ASN A 285 -2.59 10.76 -7.90
N ILE A 286 -1.79 11.13 -8.91
CA ILE A 286 -0.33 10.96 -8.90
C ILE A 286 0.39 12.23 -8.42
N SER A 287 1.39 12.07 -7.55
CA SER A 287 2.17 13.16 -6.97
C SER A 287 3.60 13.29 -7.52
N ILE A 288 4.20 12.20 -8.02
CA ILE A 288 5.48 12.21 -8.76
C ILE A 288 5.35 11.33 -10.00
N ILE A 289 5.94 11.79 -11.09
CA ILE A 289 6.32 10.98 -12.26
C ILE A 289 7.84 10.94 -12.36
N SER A 290 8.40 9.81 -12.81
CA SER A 290 9.83 9.66 -13.09
C SER A 290 10.02 8.83 -14.35
N ALA A 291 10.83 9.32 -15.28
CA ALA A 291 11.23 8.59 -16.47
C ALA A 291 12.65 8.03 -16.30
N GLY A 292 12.83 6.77 -16.67
CA GLY A 292 14.11 6.20 -17.08
C GLY A 292 14.08 5.94 -18.59
N ASP A 293 15.19 5.44 -19.13
CA ASP A 293 15.39 5.30 -20.59
C ASP A 293 14.29 4.46 -21.26
N VAL A 294 13.81 3.43 -20.55
CA VAL A 294 12.81 2.45 -21.02
C VAL A 294 11.70 2.16 -20.01
N ILE A 295 11.55 3.00 -18.98
CA ILE A 295 10.61 2.80 -17.87
C ILE A 295 9.90 4.10 -17.51
N GLY A 296 8.59 4.05 -17.35
CA GLY A 296 7.83 5.08 -16.64
C GLY A 296 7.53 4.63 -15.22
N LEU A 297 7.67 5.54 -14.26
CA LEU A 297 7.26 5.38 -12.87
C LEU A 297 6.27 6.47 -12.45
N ALA A 298 5.35 6.13 -11.55
CA ALA A 298 4.48 7.08 -10.87
C ALA A 298 4.35 6.75 -9.38
N LEU A 299 4.23 7.78 -8.53
CA LEU A 299 3.91 7.65 -7.10
C LEU A 299 2.52 8.22 -6.85
N ASP A 300 1.58 7.39 -6.40
CA ASP A 300 0.23 7.85 -6.09
C ASP A 300 0.10 8.49 -4.70
N LYS A 301 -1.04 9.14 -4.45
CA LYS A 301 -1.41 9.73 -3.17
C LYS A 301 -1.24 8.75 -1.99
N ASP A 302 -1.53 7.47 -2.17
CA ASP A 302 -1.43 6.43 -1.14
C ASP A 302 0.00 5.84 -1.05
N GLY A 303 0.95 6.44 -1.76
CA GLY A 303 2.37 6.10 -1.79
C GLY A 303 2.70 4.77 -2.45
N ASN A 304 1.79 4.18 -3.24
CA ASN A 304 2.14 3.03 -4.07
C ASN A 304 3.02 3.50 -5.23
N VAL A 305 4.08 2.74 -5.53
CA VAL A 305 4.86 2.95 -6.76
C VAL A 305 4.24 2.12 -7.89
N TRP A 306 3.93 2.77 -9.00
CA TRP A 306 3.49 2.18 -10.24
C TRP A 306 4.62 2.24 -11.28
N ALA A 307 4.69 1.25 -12.16
CA ALA A 307 5.71 1.14 -13.20
C ALA A 307 5.17 0.50 -14.48
N TRP A 308 5.70 0.90 -15.63
CA TRP A 308 5.40 0.35 -16.97
C TRP A 308 6.60 0.51 -17.91
N GLY A 309 6.56 -0.13 -19.08
CA GLY A 309 7.65 -0.15 -20.05
C GLY A 309 8.44 -1.46 -20.06
N ASN A 310 9.73 -1.39 -20.38
CA ASN A 310 10.53 -2.52 -20.84
C ASN A 310 11.11 -3.41 -19.72
N GLY A 311 10.25 -4.03 -18.91
CA GLY A 311 10.64 -4.95 -17.85
C GLY A 311 11.49 -6.16 -18.30
N ALA A 312 11.52 -6.51 -19.59
CA ALA A 312 12.49 -7.47 -20.12
C ALA A 312 13.94 -7.07 -19.83
N TRP A 313 14.25 -5.76 -19.84
CA TRP A 313 15.55 -5.23 -19.45
C TRP A 313 15.73 -5.33 -17.92
N ALA A 314 16.33 -6.43 -17.48
CA ALA A 314 16.70 -6.72 -16.09
C ALA A 314 15.58 -6.68 -15.03
N GLY A 315 14.30 -6.76 -15.42
CA GLY A 315 13.16 -6.64 -14.48
C GLY A 315 12.99 -5.22 -13.93
N CYS A 316 13.41 -4.19 -14.67
CA CYS A 316 13.43 -2.79 -14.24
C CYS A 316 12.08 -2.25 -13.74
N THR A 317 10.97 -2.78 -14.26
CA THR A 317 9.61 -2.40 -13.85
C THR A 317 9.22 -2.94 -12.46
N GLY A 318 9.98 -3.88 -11.89
CA GLY A 318 9.89 -4.24 -10.47
C GLY A 318 8.80 -5.26 -10.09
N GLN A 319 8.19 -5.97 -11.05
CA GLN A 319 7.22 -7.05 -10.81
C GLN A 319 7.86 -8.44 -10.63
N GLY A 320 9.16 -8.53 -10.36
CA GLY A 320 9.84 -9.81 -10.10
C GLY A 320 10.18 -10.65 -11.35
N GLN A 321 9.76 -10.21 -12.54
CA GLN A 321 9.87 -10.94 -13.81
C GLN A 321 10.53 -10.08 -14.91
N HIS A 322 11.09 -10.73 -15.93
CA HIS A 322 11.61 -10.07 -17.15
C HIS A 322 10.49 -9.85 -18.18
N ILE A 323 9.40 -9.17 -17.81
CA ILE A 323 8.23 -8.99 -18.67
C ILE A 323 7.93 -7.50 -18.82
N SER A 324 7.82 -7.05 -20.06
CA SER A 324 7.47 -5.67 -20.41
C SER A 324 5.96 -5.47 -20.38
N HIS A 325 5.51 -4.28 -19.95
CA HIS A 325 4.09 -3.99 -19.69
C HIS A 325 3.69 -2.66 -20.35
N GLY A 326 2.59 -2.69 -21.10
CA GLY A 326 2.03 -1.51 -21.76
C GLY A 326 1.07 -0.70 -20.90
N ASP A 327 0.83 -1.13 -19.66
CA ASP A 327 -0.07 -0.55 -18.66
C ASP A 327 0.64 -0.36 -17.30
N PRO A 328 0.23 0.62 -16.46
CA PRO A 328 0.83 0.86 -15.15
C PRO A 328 0.51 -0.25 -14.14
N ARG A 329 1.55 -0.89 -13.59
CA ARG A 329 1.41 -1.96 -12.58
C ARG A 329 2.22 -1.65 -11.32
N LYS A 330 1.70 -2.01 -10.15
CA LYS A 330 2.37 -1.76 -8.87
C LYS A 330 3.71 -2.51 -8.78
N VAL A 331 4.76 -1.82 -8.36
CA VAL A 331 6.08 -2.38 -8.05
C VAL A 331 5.99 -3.25 -6.80
N LEU A 332 6.60 -4.44 -6.80
CA LEU A 332 6.58 -5.33 -5.63
C LEU A 332 7.41 -4.76 -4.46
N ASN A 333 7.15 -5.19 -3.23
CA ASN A 333 7.87 -4.69 -2.04
C ASN A 333 9.33 -5.18 -1.97
N GLY A 334 9.64 -6.35 -2.53
CA GLY A 334 10.98 -6.94 -2.51
C GLY A 334 11.47 -7.23 -1.09
N GLU A 335 12.67 -6.75 -0.77
CA GLU A 335 13.31 -6.90 0.55
C GLU A 335 12.75 -5.95 1.62
N THR A 336 11.85 -5.03 1.26
CA THR A 336 11.38 -3.98 2.18
C THR A 336 10.48 -4.49 3.30
N SER A 337 10.76 -3.97 4.50
CA SER A 337 9.96 -4.13 5.73
C SER A 337 9.24 -2.83 6.15
N GLY A 338 9.45 -1.75 5.39
CA GLY A 338 8.81 -0.45 5.56
C GLY A 338 7.50 -0.35 4.79
N HIS A 339 6.42 -0.83 5.40
CA HIS A 339 5.08 -0.82 4.80
C HIS A 339 4.38 0.55 4.98
N GLY A 340 3.13 0.67 4.54
CA GLY A 340 2.23 1.69 5.11
C GLY A 340 1.75 1.24 6.49
N SER A 341 0.67 1.86 6.99
CA SER A 341 -0.06 1.34 8.16
C SER A 341 -0.76 -0.01 7.92
N ASP A 342 -0.59 -0.59 6.73
CA ASP A 342 -1.14 -1.87 6.25
C ASP A 342 -0.21 -3.07 6.54
N GLY A 343 1.04 -2.84 6.93
CA GLY A 343 1.89 -3.82 7.64
C GLY A 343 2.44 -5.02 6.86
N LYS A 344 1.75 -5.54 5.82
CA LYS A 344 2.23 -6.60 4.90
C LYS A 344 1.56 -6.57 3.51
N GLY A 345 1.70 -5.47 2.78
CA GLY A 345 1.37 -5.44 1.34
C GLY A 345 2.51 -6.02 0.47
N PRO A 346 2.23 -6.72 -0.65
CA PRO A 346 3.26 -7.23 -1.57
C PRO A 346 3.85 -6.15 -2.49
N TYR A 347 3.52 -4.87 -2.27
CA TYR A 347 3.87 -3.74 -3.13
C TYR A 347 4.69 -2.68 -2.39
N LEU A 348 5.59 -2.02 -3.11
CA LEU A 348 6.46 -0.97 -2.59
C LEU A 348 5.65 0.27 -2.17
N LYS A 349 5.91 0.73 -0.95
CA LYS A 349 5.39 1.99 -0.41
C LYS A 349 6.51 3.02 -0.25
N ALA A 350 6.45 4.10 -1.03
CA ALA A 350 7.52 5.09 -1.13
C ALA A 350 7.07 6.53 -0.80
N LYS A 351 8.06 7.42 -0.69
CA LYS A 351 7.90 8.89 -0.52
C LYS A 351 8.69 9.72 -1.53
N SER A 352 9.62 9.10 -2.26
CA SER A 352 10.40 9.63 -3.39
C SER A 352 10.69 8.47 -4.36
N ILE A 353 10.71 8.73 -5.67
CA ILE A 353 10.99 7.73 -6.72
C ILE A 353 11.94 8.31 -7.80
N SER A 354 12.71 7.45 -8.46
CA SER A 354 13.64 7.83 -9.53
C SER A 354 13.95 6.64 -10.45
N ALA A 355 14.36 6.88 -11.70
CA ALA A 355 14.75 5.84 -12.66
C ALA A 355 15.88 6.28 -13.60
N GLY A 356 16.69 5.32 -14.04
CA GLY A 356 17.80 5.49 -14.98
C GLY A 356 17.78 4.43 -16.09
N GLN A 357 18.96 3.98 -16.55
CA GLN A 357 19.13 3.07 -17.68
C GLN A 357 18.79 1.62 -17.32
N GLY A 358 17.51 1.27 -17.45
CA GLY A 358 17.01 -0.06 -17.13
C GLY A 358 17.06 -0.38 -15.64
N PHE A 359 17.09 0.63 -14.77
CA PHE A 359 17.02 0.47 -13.32
C PHE A 359 16.19 1.59 -12.68
N ALA A 360 15.67 1.32 -11.48
CA ALA A 360 14.75 2.18 -10.76
C ALA A 360 15.03 2.17 -9.26
N MET A 361 14.58 3.23 -8.59
CA MET A 361 14.94 3.58 -7.22
C MET A 361 13.76 4.20 -6.49
N ALA A 362 13.76 4.04 -5.17
CA ALA A 362 12.84 4.75 -4.28
C ALA A 362 13.45 5.02 -2.91
N VAL A 363 12.87 6.00 -2.21
CA VAL A 363 12.97 6.07 -0.76
C VAL A 363 11.65 5.53 -0.19
N THR A 364 11.74 4.51 0.65
CA THR A 364 10.57 3.92 1.32
C THR A 364 9.89 4.94 2.24
N ARG A 365 8.62 4.66 2.60
CA ARG A 365 7.88 5.47 3.59
C ARG A 365 8.63 5.65 4.91
N ASP A 366 9.37 4.64 5.37
CA ASP A 366 10.17 4.67 6.60
C ASP A 366 11.62 5.19 6.39
N GLY A 367 11.92 5.82 5.25
CA GLY A 367 13.17 6.56 5.04
C GLY A 367 14.39 5.74 4.63
N LYS A 368 14.20 4.52 4.12
CA LYS A 368 15.28 3.66 3.64
C LYS A 368 15.43 3.75 2.11
N PRO A 369 16.66 3.76 1.57
CA PRO A 369 16.91 3.77 0.13
C PRO A 369 16.80 2.35 -0.45
N VAL A 370 16.14 2.21 -1.59
CA VAL A 370 16.04 0.95 -2.35
C VAL A 370 16.26 1.15 -3.85
N ALA A 371 16.80 0.12 -4.51
CA ALA A 371 16.99 0.07 -5.96
C ALA A 371 16.62 -1.32 -6.53
N TRP A 372 16.24 -1.36 -7.80
CA TRP A 372 15.93 -2.58 -8.57
C TRP A 372 16.14 -2.36 -10.07
N GLY A 373 16.06 -3.43 -10.86
CA GLY A 373 16.45 -3.49 -12.26
C GLY A 373 17.94 -3.82 -12.44
N ASN A 374 18.52 -3.28 -13.50
CA ASN A 374 19.88 -3.51 -13.97
C ASN A 374 20.95 -3.09 -12.94
N ASN A 375 22.01 -3.89 -12.81
CA ASN A 375 23.11 -3.66 -11.87
C ASN A 375 24.48 -3.46 -12.56
N GLY A 376 24.54 -3.07 -13.84
CA GLY A 376 25.78 -2.64 -14.50
C GLY A 376 25.59 -1.92 -15.84
N GLY A 377 26.63 -1.34 -16.47
CA GLY A 377 28.03 -1.26 -16.05
C GLY A 377 28.39 0.02 -15.27
N CYS A 378 29.61 0.53 -15.31
CA CYS A 378 30.74 0.22 -16.19
C CYS A 378 31.71 -0.81 -15.59
N ASP A 379 32.19 -1.74 -16.43
CA ASP A 379 33.28 -2.72 -16.23
C ASP A 379 33.18 -3.71 -15.04
N ARG A 380 32.46 -3.40 -13.94
CA ARG A 380 32.33 -4.23 -12.74
C ARG A 380 30.93 -4.23 -12.09
N GLY A 381 29.95 -3.56 -12.69
CA GLY A 381 28.59 -3.43 -12.13
C GLY A 381 28.51 -2.56 -10.86
N GLY A 382 27.41 -2.65 -10.14
CA GLY A 382 27.14 -1.93 -8.88
C GLY A 382 26.13 -0.77 -8.97
N SER A 383 25.44 -0.57 -10.09
CA SER A 383 24.48 0.53 -10.32
C SER A 383 23.36 0.61 -9.28
N LEU A 384 23.04 -0.50 -8.60
CA LEU A 384 22.01 -0.55 -7.55
C LEU A 384 22.53 -0.15 -6.15
N GLY A 385 23.85 -0.11 -5.91
CA GLY A 385 24.43 0.25 -4.61
C GLY A 385 24.20 -0.79 -3.48
N ILE A 386 23.84 -2.02 -3.84
CA ILE A 386 23.41 -3.12 -2.95
C ILE A 386 24.55 -4.00 -2.40
N ALA A 387 25.77 -3.48 -2.33
CA ALA A 387 27.00 -4.20 -1.96
C ALA A 387 27.41 -5.37 -2.89
N SER A 388 26.73 -5.61 -4.00
CA SER A 388 27.11 -6.62 -5.01
C SER A 388 27.22 -6.03 -6.41
N SER A 389 28.19 -6.53 -7.16
CA SER A 389 28.42 -6.24 -8.58
C SER A 389 27.40 -6.92 -9.51
N LEU A 390 26.96 -8.13 -9.15
CA LEU A 390 25.99 -8.95 -9.88
C LEU A 390 25.16 -9.81 -8.89
N PRO A 391 23.99 -10.34 -9.26
CA PRO A 391 23.23 -10.06 -10.49
C PRO A 391 22.39 -8.76 -10.36
N GLU A 392 21.48 -8.58 -11.31
CA GLU A 392 20.34 -7.66 -11.24
C GLU A 392 19.33 -8.02 -10.14
N LYS A 393 18.41 -7.11 -9.82
CA LYS A 393 17.35 -7.33 -8.81
C LYS A 393 15.99 -7.00 -9.40
N ARG A 394 15.12 -8.00 -9.60
CA ARG A 394 13.79 -7.79 -10.22
C ARG A 394 12.72 -7.20 -9.28
N THR A 395 13.08 -6.90 -8.04
CA THR A 395 12.26 -6.28 -6.99
C THR A 395 13.14 -5.39 -6.12
N PRO A 396 12.61 -4.39 -5.39
CA PRO A 396 13.39 -3.50 -4.54
C PRO A 396 14.31 -4.23 -3.55
N SER A 397 15.59 -3.93 -3.62
CA SER A 397 16.63 -4.33 -2.68
C SER A 397 17.20 -3.11 -1.97
N TYR A 398 17.66 -3.28 -0.73
CA TYR A 398 18.18 -2.15 0.05
C TYR A 398 19.56 -1.69 -0.42
N ILE A 399 19.72 -0.38 -0.54
CA ILE A 399 21.01 0.26 -0.84
C ILE A 399 21.84 0.33 0.45
N ILE A 400 23.14 -0.01 0.37
CA ILE A 400 24.01 -0.21 1.54
C ILE A 400 25.07 0.90 1.63
N ASN A 401 25.16 1.52 2.82
CA ASN A 401 26.18 2.52 3.15
C ASN A 401 27.55 1.86 3.37
N SER A 402 28.59 2.35 2.69
CA SER A 402 29.94 1.78 2.75
C SER A 402 30.63 1.95 4.11
N ILE A 403 30.34 3.04 4.84
CA ILE A 403 30.99 3.39 6.11
C ILE A 403 30.42 2.56 7.25
N THR A 404 29.09 2.49 7.34
CA THR A 404 28.40 1.76 8.43
C THR A 404 28.19 0.29 8.12
N ASN A 405 28.29 -0.10 6.84
CA ASN A 405 27.86 -1.40 6.31
C ASN A 405 26.39 -1.73 6.66
N THR A 406 25.55 -0.71 6.80
CA THR A 406 24.13 -0.82 7.15
C THR A 406 23.24 -0.09 6.13
N ILE A 407 21.93 -0.08 6.38
CA ILE A 407 20.92 0.61 5.58
C ILE A 407 20.53 1.88 6.32
N ASP A 408 20.79 3.04 5.72
CA ASP A 408 20.41 4.32 6.32
C ASP A 408 18.88 4.45 6.35
N SER A 409 18.32 4.87 7.49
CA SER A 409 16.86 4.96 7.73
C SER A 409 16.35 6.40 7.75
N ASN A 410 17.20 7.34 7.35
CA ASN A 410 16.96 8.78 7.42
C ASN A 410 17.06 9.46 6.05
N VAL A 411 16.99 8.68 4.97
CA VAL A 411 16.99 9.18 3.59
C VAL A 411 15.67 9.91 3.29
N VAL A 412 15.77 10.99 2.50
CA VAL A 412 14.64 11.87 2.17
C VAL A 412 14.40 11.99 0.66
N SER A 413 15.46 12.01 -0.15
CA SER A 413 15.42 12.11 -1.62
C SER A 413 16.34 11.08 -2.28
N ILE A 414 15.99 10.61 -3.48
CA ILE A 414 16.81 9.71 -4.31
C ILE A 414 16.75 10.14 -5.79
N ILE A 415 17.91 10.13 -6.46
CA ILE A 415 18.18 10.92 -7.67
C ILE A 415 18.88 10.04 -8.71
N ARG A 416 18.49 10.16 -9.99
CA ARG A 416 19.11 9.43 -11.10
C ARG A 416 20.49 9.98 -11.45
N GLY A 417 21.43 9.08 -11.73
CA GLY A 417 22.18 9.09 -12.97
C GLY A 417 21.72 7.92 -13.85
N ASP A 418 22.30 7.75 -15.03
CA ASP A 418 21.84 6.70 -15.94
C ASP A 418 22.34 5.32 -15.50
N VAL A 419 23.58 5.23 -15.00
CA VAL A 419 24.21 4.00 -14.46
C VAL A 419 24.84 4.21 -13.08
N PHE A 420 24.33 5.20 -12.35
CA PHE A 420 24.74 5.59 -11.00
C PHE A 420 23.58 6.32 -10.30
N GLY A 421 23.72 6.64 -9.01
CA GLY A 421 22.68 7.35 -8.28
C GLY A 421 23.22 8.21 -7.14
N PHE A 422 22.37 9.12 -6.67
CA PHE A 422 22.58 9.85 -5.42
C PHE A 422 21.40 9.68 -4.48
N TYR A 423 21.63 9.77 -3.18
CA TYR A 423 20.57 10.05 -2.22
C TYR A 423 20.98 11.13 -1.21
N ILE A 424 19.98 11.79 -0.64
CA ILE A 424 20.15 12.85 0.35
C ILE A 424 19.48 12.40 1.66
N THR A 425 20.16 12.62 2.79
CA THR A 425 19.70 12.29 4.14
C THR A 425 19.11 13.49 4.88
N ASN A 426 18.36 13.24 5.96
CA ASN A 426 17.83 14.27 6.86
C ASN A 426 18.88 14.97 7.76
N ASP A 427 20.17 14.78 7.47
CA ASP A 427 21.28 15.59 7.97
C ASP A 427 22.04 16.32 6.84
N ASN A 428 21.41 16.47 5.66
CA ASN A 428 21.90 17.18 4.45
C ASN A 428 23.20 16.64 3.87
N LYS A 429 23.59 15.41 4.25
CA LYS A 429 24.67 14.69 3.59
C LYS A 429 24.17 14.10 2.27
N VAL A 430 25.09 14.00 1.32
CA VAL A 430 24.85 13.40 0.01
C VAL A 430 25.68 12.14 -0.09
N TYR A 431 25.07 11.07 -0.58
CA TYR A 431 25.73 9.80 -0.83
C TYR A 431 25.59 9.42 -2.31
N THR A 432 26.61 8.76 -2.85
CA THR A 432 26.79 8.50 -4.29
C THR A 432 27.31 7.08 -4.55
N TRP A 433 26.93 6.45 -5.67
CA TRP A 433 27.38 5.11 -6.05
C TRP A 433 27.14 4.80 -7.53
N GLY A 434 27.77 3.73 -8.05
CA GLY A 434 27.59 3.22 -9.41
C GLY A 434 28.85 3.38 -10.26
N CYS A 435 28.69 3.56 -11.58
CA CYS A 435 29.83 3.81 -12.46
C CYS A 435 30.50 5.16 -12.16
N ASN A 436 31.84 5.17 -12.04
CA ASN A 436 32.64 6.40 -11.87
C ASN A 436 33.72 6.60 -12.96
N LYS A 437 33.61 5.90 -14.10
CA LYS A 437 34.67 5.84 -15.15
C LYS A 437 35.12 7.20 -15.71
N TYR A 438 34.34 8.26 -15.49
CA TYR A 438 34.64 9.65 -15.87
C TYR A 438 34.57 10.61 -14.68
N GLY A 439 34.63 10.14 -13.43
CA GLY A 439 34.56 10.98 -12.24
C GLY A 439 33.14 11.44 -11.86
N GLN A 440 32.08 10.91 -12.50
CA GLN A 440 30.70 11.38 -12.34
C GLN A 440 30.11 11.25 -10.92
N LEU A 441 30.73 10.46 -10.03
CA LEU A 441 30.32 10.38 -8.63
C LEU A 441 30.81 11.59 -7.81
N GLY A 442 31.83 12.32 -8.27
CA GLY A 442 32.35 13.55 -7.65
C GLY A 442 33.33 13.35 -6.49
N ILE A 443 33.84 12.12 -6.32
CA ILE A 443 34.60 11.67 -5.14
C ILE A 443 36.13 11.86 -5.24
N GLY A 444 36.62 12.52 -6.29
CA GLY A 444 38.04 12.80 -6.52
C GLY A 444 38.77 11.77 -7.39
N ASP A 445 38.24 10.55 -7.52
CA ASP A 445 38.79 9.49 -8.37
C ASP A 445 37.83 9.09 -9.52
N THR A 446 38.20 8.02 -10.25
CA THR A 446 37.38 7.41 -11.32
C THR A 446 37.00 5.94 -11.05
N PHE A 447 36.99 5.49 -9.79
CA PHE A 447 36.69 4.10 -9.41
C PHE A 447 35.20 3.91 -9.11
N SER A 448 34.55 3.00 -9.84
CA SER A 448 33.14 2.63 -9.61
C SER A 448 32.96 1.95 -8.25
N VAL A 449 31.89 2.28 -7.52
CA VAL A 449 31.59 1.71 -6.19
C VAL A 449 30.19 1.10 -6.13
N ASN A 450 30.08 -0.09 -5.53
CA ASN A 450 28.83 -0.87 -5.42
C ASN A 450 28.14 -0.77 -4.04
N LYS A 451 28.68 0.05 -3.14
CA LYS A 451 28.08 0.57 -1.91
C LYS A 451 28.16 2.08 -1.96
N VAL A 452 27.28 2.79 -1.25
CA VAL A 452 27.29 4.25 -1.31
C VAL A 452 28.40 4.85 -0.47
N VAL A 453 29.08 5.86 -1.01
CA VAL A 453 30.13 6.64 -0.35
C VAL A 453 29.64 8.08 -0.16
N PRO A 454 30.12 8.83 0.85
CA PRO A 454 29.75 10.24 1.00
C PRO A 454 30.34 11.08 -0.13
N LEU A 455 29.56 12.02 -0.64
CA LEU A 455 30.04 13.09 -1.50
C LEU A 455 30.28 14.33 -0.65
N ILE A 456 31.53 14.80 -0.60
CA ILE A 456 31.94 15.93 0.24
C ILE A 456 32.19 17.16 -0.64
N PHE A 457 31.48 18.23 -0.34
CA PHE A 457 31.65 19.53 -0.96
C PHE A 457 32.50 20.43 -0.05
N LYS A 458 33.45 21.18 -0.64
CA LYS A 458 34.28 22.16 0.10
C LYS A 458 33.71 23.56 0.01
N ASP A 459 33.37 24.00 -1.20
CA ASP A 459 33.02 25.38 -1.53
C ASP A 459 31.51 25.56 -1.84
N CYS A 460 30.69 24.61 -1.39
CA CYS A 460 29.26 24.53 -1.67
C CYS A 460 28.52 23.83 -0.53
N GLU A 461 27.69 24.55 0.23
CA GLU A 461 26.69 23.89 1.07
C GLU A 461 25.50 23.43 0.23
N LEU A 462 24.92 22.28 0.59
CA LEU A 462 23.70 21.79 -0.05
C LEU A 462 22.54 22.78 0.20
N LYS A 463 21.83 23.15 -0.87
CA LYS A 463 20.59 23.92 -0.80
C LYS A 463 19.52 23.16 0.01
N ASP A 464 18.69 23.90 0.75
CA ASP A 464 17.54 23.36 1.49
C ASP A 464 16.61 22.54 0.56
N LEU A 465 16.08 21.43 1.08
CA LEU A 465 15.06 20.65 0.38
C LEU A 465 13.66 21.16 0.73
N LYS A 466 12.77 21.19 -0.28
CA LYS A 466 11.35 21.52 -0.15
C LYS A 466 10.68 20.64 0.93
N PRO A 467 10.02 21.20 1.95
CA PRO A 467 9.43 20.44 3.05
C PRO A 467 8.20 19.65 2.60
N TYR A 468 7.93 18.55 3.31
CA TYR A 468 6.65 17.85 3.25
C TYR A 468 6.24 17.23 4.59
N ALA A 469 4.94 17.14 4.82
CA ALA A 469 4.33 16.33 5.86
C ALA A 469 3.65 15.12 5.21
N LYS A 470 3.56 14.00 5.94
CA LYS A 470 2.71 12.87 5.55
C LYS A 470 2.34 12.01 6.75
N PHE A 471 1.06 11.87 7.06
CA PHE A 471 0.59 10.81 7.95
C PHE A 471 0.71 9.47 7.24
N LEU A 472 1.33 8.50 7.92
CA LEU A 472 1.55 7.15 7.37
C LEU A 472 0.30 6.26 7.49
N ASN A 473 -0.61 6.64 8.38
CA ASN A 473 -1.89 5.98 8.61
C ASN A 473 -2.97 6.60 7.72
N SER A 474 -3.95 5.80 7.31
CA SER A 474 -5.25 6.30 6.90
C SER A 474 -6.01 6.92 8.08
N ASP A 475 -7.13 7.58 7.80
CA ASP A 475 -8.12 7.92 8.82
C ASP A 475 -8.40 6.72 9.75
N THR A 476 -8.36 6.99 11.05
CA THR A 476 -8.29 5.94 12.08
C THR A 476 -9.52 6.04 12.98
N MET A 477 -10.24 4.93 13.14
CA MET A 477 -11.37 4.84 14.09
C MET A 477 -10.87 4.37 15.47
N VAL A 478 -11.24 5.10 16.53
CA VAL A 478 -10.89 4.76 17.92
C VAL A 478 -12.03 5.02 18.90
N CYS A 479 -11.94 4.44 20.10
CA CYS A 479 -12.85 4.74 21.20
C CYS A 479 -12.58 6.13 21.78
N ALA A 480 -13.50 7.09 21.61
CA ALA A 480 -13.36 8.46 22.13
C ALA A 480 -13.01 8.50 23.63
N SER A 481 -13.66 7.64 24.40
CA SER A 481 -13.51 7.40 25.83
C SER A 481 -12.12 6.88 26.23
N LYS A 482 -11.62 5.83 25.56
CA LYS A 482 -10.27 5.29 25.80
C LYS A 482 -9.17 6.18 25.24
N MET A 483 -9.46 7.15 24.36
CA MET A 483 -8.47 7.99 23.70
C MET A 483 -7.69 8.90 24.67
N ALA A 484 -8.27 9.23 25.83
CA ALA A 484 -7.55 9.93 26.90
C ALA A 484 -6.51 9.02 27.61
N SER A 485 -6.84 7.75 27.83
CA SER A 485 -5.98 6.75 28.49
C SER A 485 -5.05 5.98 27.53
N SER A 486 -5.33 6.04 26.23
CA SER A 486 -4.61 5.34 25.16
C SER A 486 -4.55 6.24 23.91
N PRO A 487 -3.88 7.40 23.99
CA PRO A 487 -3.87 8.39 22.92
C PRO A 487 -3.14 7.92 21.66
N VAL A 488 -3.62 8.37 20.51
CA VAL A 488 -3.04 8.03 19.21
C VAL A 488 -1.77 8.87 18.99
N LEU A 489 -0.63 8.19 18.82
CA LEU A 489 0.63 8.83 18.45
C LEU A 489 0.59 9.27 16.98
N LEU A 490 0.28 10.55 16.76
CA LEU A 490 0.41 11.18 15.45
C LEU A 490 1.86 11.60 15.21
N LYS A 491 2.46 11.10 14.14
CA LYS A 491 3.78 11.53 13.64
C LYS A 491 3.59 12.36 12.38
N SER A 492 4.31 13.48 12.28
CA SER A 492 4.34 14.30 11.06
C SER A 492 5.04 13.63 9.87
N ASN A 493 5.99 12.72 10.17
CA ASN A 493 6.92 12.06 9.25
C ASN A 493 7.66 13.03 8.30
N PHE A 494 7.83 14.26 8.80
CA PHE A 494 8.64 15.31 8.22
C PHE A 494 10.02 14.78 7.82
N SER A 495 10.43 15.07 6.59
CA SER A 495 11.54 14.36 5.93
C SER A 495 12.38 15.33 5.08
N ILE A 496 13.08 16.24 5.75
CA ILE A 496 14.21 17.01 5.22
C ILE A 496 15.21 17.27 6.37
N SER A 497 16.36 17.86 6.05
CA SER A 497 17.38 18.22 7.05
C SER A 497 17.27 19.63 7.60
N VAL A 498 17.92 19.83 8.74
CA VAL A 498 18.40 21.14 9.19
C VAL A 498 19.91 21.04 9.48
N GLY A 499 20.73 21.65 8.63
CA GLY A 499 22.14 21.91 8.90
C GLY A 499 22.31 23.31 9.51
N GLN A 500 22.57 23.36 10.83
CA GLN A 500 22.70 24.58 11.67
C GLN A 500 21.47 25.51 11.72
N ALA A 501 20.99 25.80 12.94
CA ALA A 501 19.82 26.64 13.26
C ALA A 501 18.48 26.17 12.64
N PRO A 502 17.34 26.22 13.36
CA PRO A 502 16.07 25.68 12.86
C PRO A 502 15.56 26.45 11.62
N LYS A 503 15.85 25.95 10.41
CA LYS A 503 15.34 26.49 9.14
C LYS A 503 13.83 26.28 8.97
N TYR A 504 13.23 25.42 9.80
CA TYR A 504 11.82 25.02 9.75
C TYR A 504 11.16 25.03 11.13
N GLN A 505 9.89 25.43 11.17
CA GLN A 505 9.01 25.35 12.33
C GLN A 505 7.82 24.44 12.04
N THR A 506 7.39 23.65 13.03
CA THR A 506 6.18 22.81 12.93
C THR A 506 5.08 23.27 13.88
N PHE A 507 3.84 23.15 13.41
CA PHE A 507 2.62 23.58 14.08
C PHE A 507 1.58 22.46 13.95
N TRP A 508 0.90 22.11 15.03
CA TRP A 508 -0.18 21.13 15.06
C TRP A 508 -1.50 21.80 15.33
N TYR A 509 -2.53 21.40 14.58
CA TYR A 509 -3.90 21.89 14.75
C TYR A 509 -4.84 20.71 14.97
N LYS A 510 -5.90 20.95 15.73
CA LYS A 510 -7.08 20.10 15.83
C LYS A 510 -8.30 20.94 15.47
N ASP A 511 -9.10 20.48 14.52
CA ASP A 511 -10.33 21.15 14.10
C ASP A 511 -10.08 22.65 13.78
N THR A 512 -9.00 22.91 13.03
CA THR A 512 -8.40 24.24 12.71
C THR A 512 -7.80 25.06 13.87
N THR A 513 -7.99 24.64 15.13
CA THR A 513 -7.42 25.31 16.32
C THR A 513 -5.99 24.87 16.56
N LEU A 514 -5.05 25.80 16.81
CA LEU A 514 -3.65 25.48 17.12
C LEU A 514 -3.55 24.76 18.48
N VAL A 515 -2.95 23.57 18.51
CA VAL A 515 -2.78 22.74 19.72
C VAL A 515 -1.32 22.51 20.12
N LYS A 516 -0.33 22.78 19.25
CA LYS A 516 1.11 22.71 19.59
C LYS A 516 1.96 23.50 18.58
N GLY A 517 2.83 24.39 19.06
CA GLY A 517 3.84 25.10 18.26
C GLY A 517 3.81 26.62 18.42
N PRO A 518 4.75 27.37 17.79
CA PRO A 518 5.79 26.90 16.88
C PRO A 518 6.82 25.98 17.57
N LEU A 519 7.11 24.83 16.96
CA LEU A 519 8.20 23.95 17.36
C LEU A 519 9.35 24.08 16.36
N SER A 520 10.44 24.71 16.79
CA SER A 520 11.72 24.70 16.07
C SER A 520 12.29 23.27 15.98
N ALA A 521 12.65 22.83 14.78
CA ALA A 521 13.10 21.46 14.56
C ALA A 521 14.54 21.22 15.07
N THR A 522 14.67 20.70 16.30
CA THR A 522 15.95 20.20 16.85
C THR A 522 16.25 18.75 16.46
N ASN A 523 15.24 17.99 16.02
CA ASN A 523 15.39 16.68 15.39
C ASN A 523 14.23 16.45 14.38
N PRO A 524 14.49 16.30 13.08
CA PRO A 524 13.43 16.24 12.06
C PRO A 524 12.50 15.03 12.16
N GLN A 525 12.93 13.91 12.76
CA GLN A 525 12.09 12.71 12.98
C GLN A 525 11.00 12.92 14.06
N SER A 526 11.03 14.02 14.81
CA SER A 526 10.45 14.09 16.16
C SER A 526 9.28 15.07 16.37
N SER A 527 8.75 15.73 15.33
CA SER A 527 7.48 16.44 15.52
C SER A 527 6.33 15.43 15.56
N TYR A 528 5.82 15.19 16.77
CA TYR A 528 4.68 14.32 17.08
C TYR A 528 3.66 15.00 17.99
N PHE A 529 2.44 14.48 17.96
CA PHE A 529 1.32 14.90 18.81
C PHE A 529 0.59 13.66 19.36
N MET A 530 0.22 13.68 20.63
CA MET A 530 -0.59 12.62 21.25
C MET A 530 -2.05 13.04 21.17
N ALA A 531 -2.79 12.49 20.22
CA ALA A 531 -4.20 12.82 20.05
C ALA A 531 -5.04 12.10 21.12
N THR A 532 -5.64 12.89 22.01
CA THR A 532 -6.42 12.44 23.18
C THR A 532 -7.94 12.53 22.99
N SER A 533 -8.42 13.13 21.91
CA SER A 533 -9.85 13.23 21.58
C SER A 533 -10.09 13.18 20.05
N PRO A 534 -11.26 12.68 19.58
CA PRO A 534 -11.58 12.59 18.15
C PRO A 534 -11.65 13.97 17.49
N GLY A 535 -11.38 14.04 16.18
CA GLY A 535 -11.40 15.27 15.37
C GLY A 535 -10.47 15.19 14.16
N ALA A 536 -10.47 16.26 13.36
CA ALA A 536 -9.56 16.43 12.24
C ALA A 536 -8.25 17.05 12.71
N TYR A 537 -7.18 16.26 12.75
CA TYR A 537 -5.85 16.74 13.10
C TYR A 537 -5.08 17.15 11.84
N SER A 538 -4.21 18.14 11.97
CA SER A 538 -3.27 18.49 10.90
C SER A 538 -1.92 18.92 11.46
N VAL A 539 -0.88 18.74 10.66
CA VAL A 539 0.45 19.31 10.90
C VAL A 539 0.80 20.24 9.75
N LYS A 540 1.38 21.40 10.09
CA LYS A 540 1.90 22.40 9.17
C LYS A 540 3.37 22.61 9.46
N ILE A 541 4.21 22.53 8.43
CA ILE A 541 5.62 22.89 8.46
C ILE A 541 5.80 24.18 7.66
N LYS A 542 6.38 25.20 8.31
CA LYS A 542 6.73 26.47 7.70
C LYS A 542 8.25 26.57 7.52
N TYR A 543 8.71 27.01 6.35
CA TYR A 543 10.09 27.45 6.17
C TYR A 543 10.29 28.83 6.79
N ILE A 544 11.38 29.02 7.55
CA ILE A 544 11.73 30.29 8.18
C ILE A 544 13.09 30.85 7.73
N GLY A 545 13.66 30.30 6.66
CA GLY A 545 14.75 30.90 5.89
C GLY A 545 16.16 30.39 6.22
N GLY A 546 17.09 30.65 5.30
CA GLY A 546 18.53 30.48 5.52
C GLY A 546 19.33 30.16 4.26
N ASN A 547 18.96 29.10 3.53
CA ASN A 547 19.80 28.46 2.51
C ASN A 547 19.12 28.32 1.12
N ASP A 548 18.03 29.03 0.84
CA ASP A 548 17.48 29.21 -0.52
C ASP A 548 17.19 30.69 -0.81
N GLN A 549 17.85 31.23 -1.83
CA GLN A 549 17.70 32.62 -2.27
C GLN A 549 16.45 32.85 -3.14
N CYS A 550 15.76 31.79 -3.58
CA CYS A 550 14.72 31.87 -4.62
C CYS A 550 13.26 31.87 -4.12
N ASN A 551 13.02 32.42 -2.93
CA ASN A 551 11.75 32.48 -2.17
C ASN A 551 11.50 31.32 -1.19
N SER A 552 10.66 31.62 -0.19
CA SER A 552 10.21 30.66 0.81
C SER A 552 9.35 29.55 0.23
N TYR A 553 9.60 28.30 0.64
CA TYR A 553 8.67 27.20 0.36
C TYR A 553 7.28 27.48 0.91
N ALA A 554 6.26 27.17 0.11
CA ALA A 554 4.88 27.13 0.59
C ALA A 554 4.76 26.15 1.77
N ASP A 555 3.90 26.49 2.74
CA ASP A 555 3.68 25.65 3.92
C ASP A 555 3.33 24.21 3.52
N ALA A 556 4.08 23.25 4.05
CA ALA A 556 3.77 21.84 3.88
C ALA A 556 2.75 21.43 4.95
N ILE A 557 1.54 21.10 4.51
CA ILE A 557 0.41 20.76 5.39
C ILE A 557 -0.07 19.36 5.04
N ASP A 558 -0.35 18.54 6.06
CA ASP A 558 -1.10 17.30 5.90
C ASP A 558 -2.14 17.12 7.02
N LYS A 559 -3.15 16.28 6.79
CA LYS A 559 -4.31 16.05 7.67
C LYS A 559 -4.55 14.57 7.92
N ILE A 560 -5.15 14.25 9.06
CA ILE A 560 -5.68 12.93 9.39
C ILE A 560 -6.93 13.07 10.25
N SER A 561 -8.02 12.39 9.88
CA SER A 561 -9.20 12.31 10.74
C SER A 561 -9.03 11.18 11.74
N ILE A 562 -9.20 11.49 13.03
CA ILE A 562 -9.42 10.47 14.03
C ILE A 562 -10.92 10.47 14.34
N GLN A 563 -11.59 9.45 13.82
CA GLN A 563 -13.02 9.24 14.00
C GLN A 563 -13.28 8.43 15.27
N ALA A 564 -14.46 8.58 15.85
CA ALA A 564 -14.94 7.71 16.92
C ALA A 564 -16.40 7.34 16.69
N PHE A 565 -16.75 6.15 17.14
CA PHE A 565 -18.11 5.64 17.15
C PHE A 565 -18.67 5.62 18.59
N PRO A 566 -19.99 5.74 18.77
CA PRO A 566 -20.61 5.80 20.10
C PRO A 566 -20.70 4.42 20.77
N LYS A 567 -20.95 4.44 22.09
CA LYS A 567 -21.28 3.26 22.91
C LYS A 567 -22.61 2.65 22.44
N THR A 568 -22.62 1.35 22.14
CA THR A 568 -23.80 0.63 21.62
C THR A 568 -24.59 -0.18 22.67
N PHE A 569 -24.23 -0.10 23.95
CA PHE A 569 -24.82 -0.89 25.03
C PHE A 569 -25.06 -0.13 26.34
N SER A 570 -25.95 -0.66 27.18
CA SER A 570 -26.18 -0.26 28.57
C SER A 570 -26.22 -1.48 29.49
N VAL A 571 -26.08 -1.23 30.78
CA VAL A 571 -26.23 -2.21 31.87
C VAL A 571 -27.16 -1.55 32.89
N GLU A 572 -27.93 -2.34 33.62
CA GLU A 572 -28.79 -1.83 34.71
C GLU A 572 -27.88 -1.34 35.85
N ASP A 573 -28.09 -0.10 36.33
CA ASP A 573 -27.09 0.62 37.15
C ASP A 573 -26.74 -0.07 38.48
N GLU A 574 -27.67 -0.86 39.02
CA GLU A 574 -27.48 -1.69 40.21
C GLU A 574 -28.06 -3.10 39.95
N ILE A 575 -27.28 -4.13 40.28
CA ILE A 575 -27.67 -5.52 40.03
C ILE A 575 -27.69 -6.29 41.35
N LEU A 576 -28.88 -6.71 41.78
CA LEU A 576 -29.06 -7.46 43.01
C LEU A 576 -28.61 -8.93 42.83
N TYR A 577 -28.02 -9.54 43.86
CA TYR A 577 -27.66 -10.96 43.83
C TYR A 577 -27.89 -11.67 45.17
N ASN A 578 -28.18 -12.97 45.06
CA ASN A 578 -28.57 -13.83 46.16
C ASN A 578 -27.89 -15.21 45.99
N GLY A 579 -26.88 -15.49 46.81
CA GLY A 579 -26.07 -16.73 46.76
C GLY A 579 -24.66 -16.58 46.16
N ASP A 580 -24.03 -17.70 45.82
CA ASP A 580 -22.60 -17.80 45.47
C ASP A 580 -22.26 -17.52 44.00
N THR A 581 -23.23 -17.16 43.18
CA THR A 581 -23.05 -16.90 41.73
C THR A 581 -23.73 -15.60 41.33
N LEU A 582 -22.93 -14.70 40.76
CA LEU A 582 -23.26 -13.33 40.41
C LEU A 582 -23.81 -13.30 38.97
N LYS A 583 -24.95 -12.64 38.74
CA LYS A 583 -25.70 -12.71 37.47
C LYS A 583 -26.06 -11.35 36.85
N PRO A 584 -25.10 -10.64 36.25
CA PRO A 584 -25.38 -9.36 35.61
C PRO A 584 -25.96 -9.50 34.19
N LYS A 585 -26.71 -8.48 33.77
CA LYS A 585 -27.50 -8.43 32.52
C LYS A 585 -27.13 -7.18 31.70
N VAL A 586 -27.20 -7.30 30.37
CA VAL A 586 -26.81 -6.25 29.41
C VAL A 586 -27.98 -5.93 28.48
N THR A 587 -28.10 -4.67 28.06
CA THR A 587 -29.04 -4.23 27.02
C THR A 587 -28.26 -3.62 25.85
N THR A 588 -28.65 -3.91 24.61
CA THR A 588 -27.94 -3.48 23.40
C THR A 588 -28.85 -2.65 22.48
N THR A 589 -28.24 -1.70 21.78
CA THR A 589 -28.85 -0.92 20.69
C THR A 589 -28.31 -1.32 19.31
N SER A 590 -27.41 -2.30 19.25
CA SER A 590 -26.84 -2.81 18.01
C SER A 590 -27.81 -3.77 17.30
N THR A 591 -27.83 -3.76 15.97
CA THR A 591 -28.55 -4.74 15.13
C THR A 591 -27.85 -6.10 15.04
N TYR A 592 -26.66 -6.23 15.65
CA TYR A 592 -25.89 -7.46 15.74
C TYR A 592 -25.87 -7.97 17.19
N SER A 593 -25.47 -9.22 17.38
CA SER A 593 -25.19 -9.80 18.71
C SER A 593 -23.69 -9.68 19.02
N PRO A 594 -23.21 -8.58 19.63
CA PRO A 594 -21.82 -8.46 20.07
C PRO A 594 -21.50 -9.46 21.19
N LEU A 595 -20.20 -9.71 21.37
CA LEU A 595 -19.66 -10.52 22.45
C LEU A 595 -19.21 -9.60 23.58
N TYR A 596 -19.92 -9.64 24.71
CA TYR A 596 -19.53 -8.93 25.93
C TYR A 596 -18.57 -9.78 26.78
N ALA A 597 -17.61 -9.13 27.44
CA ALA A 597 -16.56 -9.75 28.24
C ALA A 597 -16.44 -9.07 29.61
N TRP A 598 -16.46 -9.86 30.68
CA TRP A 598 -16.51 -9.40 32.07
C TRP A 598 -15.12 -9.48 32.74
N TYR A 599 -14.78 -8.46 33.54
CA TYR A 599 -13.45 -8.28 34.14
C TYR A 599 -13.56 -7.87 35.61
N GLY A 600 -12.67 -8.36 36.46
CA GLY A 600 -12.64 -8.01 37.90
C GLY A 600 -12.05 -6.63 38.21
N SER A 601 -11.28 -6.06 37.28
CA SER A 601 -10.72 -4.70 37.39
C SER A 601 -10.66 -4.05 35.99
N PRO A 602 -10.56 -2.71 35.87
CA PRO A 602 -10.57 -2.06 34.57
C PRO A 602 -9.30 -2.40 33.77
N THR A 603 -8.19 -2.64 34.46
CA THR A 603 -6.87 -2.97 33.90
C THR A 603 -6.63 -4.48 33.77
N SER A 604 -7.53 -5.34 34.27
CA SER A 604 -7.36 -6.80 34.21
C SER A 604 -7.32 -7.30 32.76
N ASN A 605 -6.37 -8.19 32.45
CA ASN A 605 -6.40 -8.97 31.21
C ASN A 605 -7.11 -10.33 31.39
N VAL A 606 -7.44 -10.71 32.64
CA VAL A 606 -8.21 -11.92 32.96
C VAL A 606 -9.69 -11.61 32.77
N VAL A 607 -10.31 -12.31 31.82
CA VAL A 607 -11.77 -12.31 31.63
C VAL A 607 -12.38 -13.32 32.57
N LEU A 608 -13.35 -12.89 33.38
CA LEU A 608 -14.09 -13.73 34.32
C LEU A 608 -15.12 -14.59 33.59
N ALA A 609 -15.85 -13.99 32.64
CA ALA A 609 -16.88 -14.65 31.85
C ALA A 609 -17.25 -13.84 30.58
N TYR A 610 -18.05 -14.44 29.70
CA TYR A 610 -18.52 -13.84 28.46
C TYR A 610 -20.03 -14.00 28.28
N SER A 611 -20.67 -13.07 27.58
CA SER A 611 -22.10 -13.14 27.22
C SER A 611 -22.35 -12.55 25.84
N THR A 612 -23.18 -13.18 25.01
CA THR A 612 -23.63 -12.61 23.74
C THR A 612 -24.98 -11.90 23.92
N GLY A 613 -25.10 -10.69 23.38
CA GLY A 613 -26.34 -9.91 23.45
C GLY A 613 -26.85 -9.70 24.89
N THR A 614 -28.16 -9.88 25.09
CA THR A 614 -28.86 -9.60 26.36
C THR A 614 -28.81 -10.74 27.39
N SER A 615 -27.87 -11.67 27.25
CA SER A 615 -27.79 -12.89 28.08
C SER A 615 -27.19 -12.61 29.45
N SER A 616 -27.80 -13.09 30.53
CA SER A 616 -27.20 -13.06 31.87
C SER A 616 -26.04 -14.05 31.97
N VAL A 617 -24.89 -13.60 32.49
CA VAL A 617 -23.71 -14.47 32.70
C VAL A 617 -23.62 -14.95 34.16
N SER A 618 -22.94 -16.06 34.43
CA SER A 618 -22.68 -16.54 35.80
C SER A 618 -21.21 -16.34 36.17
N ILE A 619 -20.92 -15.63 37.26
CA ILE A 619 -19.55 -15.44 37.79
C ILE A 619 -19.50 -15.94 39.25
N PRO A 620 -18.62 -16.90 39.61
CA PRO A 620 -18.50 -17.41 40.97
C PRO A 620 -17.98 -16.35 41.97
N LYS A 621 -18.65 -16.21 43.12
CA LYS A 621 -18.34 -15.23 44.18
C LYS A 621 -16.94 -15.37 44.78
N ASN A 622 -16.35 -16.57 44.72
CA ASN A 622 -15.01 -16.90 45.22
C ASN A 622 -13.90 -16.78 44.15
N HIS A 623 -14.19 -16.27 42.95
CA HIS A 623 -13.18 -16.12 41.90
C HIS A 623 -12.10 -15.11 42.34
N SER A 624 -10.84 -15.54 42.33
CA SER A 624 -9.64 -14.82 42.82
C SER A 624 -9.30 -13.47 42.19
N ALA A 625 -10.11 -13.00 41.23
CA ALA A 625 -9.97 -11.69 40.59
C ALA A 625 -11.13 -10.73 40.95
N LEU A 626 -12.07 -11.18 41.80
CA LEU A 626 -13.06 -10.33 42.46
C LEU A 626 -12.45 -9.72 43.73
N SER A 627 -12.93 -8.54 44.11
CA SER A 627 -12.65 -7.94 45.40
C SER A 627 -13.96 -7.42 46.00
N PRO A 628 -14.45 -7.99 47.11
CA PRO A 628 -15.64 -7.49 47.77
C PRO A 628 -15.37 -6.13 48.41
N LEU A 629 -16.39 -5.28 48.42
CA LEU A 629 -16.42 -4.01 49.14
C LEU A 629 -16.69 -4.27 50.63
N SER A 630 -16.46 -3.26 51.48
CA SER A 630 -16.55 -3.39 52.94
C SER A 630 -17.97 -3.69 53.47
N ASN A 631 -19.00 -3.54 52.64
CA ASN A 631 -20.39 -3.90 52.92
C ASN A 631 -20.81 -5.26 52.31
N GLY A 632 -19.90 -5.97 51.63
CA GLY A 632 -20.15 -7.24 50.97
C GLY A 632 -20.50 -7.16 49.47
N ASP A 633 -20.75 -5.96 48.93
CA ASP A 633 -21.05 -5.73 47.51
C ASP A 633 -19.83 -6.02 46.60
N ILE A 634 -20.05 -6.21 45.31
CA ILE A 634 -18.97 -6.54 44.34
C ILE A 634 -18.98 -5.59 43.14
N LYS A 635 -17.81 -5.10 42.76
CA LYS A 635 -17.61 -4.24 41.58
C LYS A 635 -16.93 -4.99 40.44
N LEU A 636 -17.54 -4.95 39.26
CA LEU A 636 -17.07 -5.57 38.01
C LEU A 636 -16.86 -4.52 36.92
N TYR A 637 -16.32 -4.95 35.77
CA TYR A 637 -16.17 -4.16 34.55
C TYR A 637 -16.60 -4.96 33.31
N LEU A 638 -17.27 -4.32 32.34
CA LEU A 638 -17.82 -4.95 31.14
C LEU A 638 -17.32 -4.32 29.84
N GLU A 639 -16.83 -5.15 28.91
CA GLU A 639 -16.30 -4.75 27.59
C GLU A 639 -17.09 -5.34 26.43
N GLU A 640 -17.47 -4.50 25.46
CA GLU A 640 -18.10 -4.94 24.20
C GLU A 640 -17.02 -5.29 23.16
N LYS A 641 -17.12 -6.48 22.54
CA LYS A 641 -16.23 -6.94 21.46
C LYS A 641 -17.03 -7.18 20.19
N SER A 642 -16.53 -6.62 19.09
CA SER A 642 -17.18 -6.76 17.79
C SER A 642 -16.95 -8.14 17.21
N PRO A 643 -17.93 -8.70 16.47
CA PRO A 643 -17.77 -10.03 15.93
C PRO A 643 -16.59 -10.16 14.94
N VAL A 644 -16.45 -9.23 13.98
CA VAL A 644 -16.19 -9.66 12.59
C VAL A 644 -14.99 -8.79 11.94
N ILE A 645 -14.00 -9.34 11.17
CA ILE A 645 -12.95 -8.80 10.19
C ILE A 645 -11.88 -9.91 9.90
N GLY A 646 -11.52 -10.19 8.62
CA GLY A 646 -10.51 -11.21 8.19
C GLY A 646 -10.86 -12.03 6.91
N SER A 647 -9.86 -12.42 6.10
CA SER A 647 -10.02 -13.25 4.87
C SER A 647 -8.75 -14.04 4.50
N ILE A 648 -8.87 -15.34 4.22
CA ILE A 648 -7.71 -16.24 4.03
C ILE A 648 -7.15 -16.24 2.59
N LYS A 649 -5.82 -16.35 2.47
CA LYS A 649 -5.14 -16.83 1.24
C LYS A 649 -3.97 -17.77 1.58
N ARG A 650 -3.66 -18.66 0.62
CA ARG A 650 -2.64 -19.71 0.71
C ARG A 650 -1.22 -19.16 0.44
N LYS A 651 -0.20 -19.89 0.90
CA LYS A 651 1.19 -19.77 0.43
C LYS A 651 1.56 -21.02 -0.38
N ASP A 652 2.42 -20.87 -1.38
CA ASP A 652 2.61 -21.85 -2.45
C ASP A 652 3.39 -23.10 -2.04
N THR A 653 2.73 -24.25 -2.12
CA THR A 653 3.36 -25.56 -2.35
C THR A 653 2.48 -26.35 -3.33
N ILE A 654 2.97 -26.61 -4.54
CA ILE A 654 2.27 -27.48 -5.50
C ILE A 654 2.59 -28.94 -5.15
N CYS A 655 1.71 -29.59 -4.39
CA CYS A 655 1.70 -31.04 -4.27
C CYS A 655 1.35 -31.65 -5.64
N THR A 656 2.23 -32.50 -6.19
CA THR A 656 1.94 -33.28 -7.38
C THR A 656 0.89 -34.37 -7.06
N PRO A 657 -0.27 -34.41 -7.75
CA PRO A 657 -1.30 -35.41 -7.48
C PRO A 657 -0.88 -36.78 -8.01
N LEU A 658 -0.56 -37.71 -7.09
CA LEU A 658 -0.01 -39.03 -7.40
C LEU A 658 -1.05 -40.07 -7.83
N TYR A 659 -2.34 -39.87 -7.54
CA TYR A 659 -3.42 -40.79 -7.93
C TYR A 659 -4.69 -40.04 -8.35
N TYR A 660 -5.48 -40.67 -9.22
CA TYR A 660 -6.77 -40.16 -9.69
C TYR A 660 -7.83 -41.24 -9.48
N GLN A 661 -8.97 -40.90 -8.85
CA GLN A 661 -10.17 -41.74 -8.96
C GLN A 661 -10.83 -41.50 -10.32
N THR A 662 -10.93 -42.55 -11.12
CA THR A 662 -11.56 -42.50 -12.46
C THR A 662 -13.05 -42.76 -12.33
N LEU A 663 -13.89 -41.72 -12.43
CA LEU A 663 -15.33 -41.89 -12.50
C LEU A 663 -15.72 -42.37 -13.88
N ARG A 664 -16.00 -43.68 -14.01
CA ARG A 664 -16.52 -44.28 -15.23
C ARG A 664 -18.01 -43.97 -15.39
N SER A 665 -18.52 -44.15 -16.61
CA SER A 665 -19.82 -43.62 -17.05
C SER A 665 -21.03 -44.52 -16.75
N ASP A 666 -20.84 -45.53 -15.92
CA ASP A 666 -21.64 -46.77 -15.83
C ASP A 666 -21.95 -47.23 -14.39
N THR A 667 -21.28 -46.72 -13.34
CA THR A 667 -21.59 -47.04 -11.93
C THR A 667 -22.05 -45.81 -11.13
N SER A 668 -23.07 -46.00 -10.29
CA SER A 668 -23.58 -44.98 -9.36
C SER A 668 -22.86 -45.06 -8.00
N ASP A 669 -21.53 -45.00 -8.01
CA ASP A 669 -20.72 -45.21 -6.81
C ASP A 669 -20.67 -43.96 -5.93
N ASN A 670 -21.26 -44.06 -4.73
CA ASN A 670 -21.36 -42.99 -3.73
C ASN A 670 -20.01 -42.74 -3.01
N TYR A 671 -18.97 -42.35 -3.74
CA TYR A 671 -17.67 -41.95 -3.18
C TYR A 671 -17.76 -40.57 -2.51
N VAL A 672 -18.25 -40.54 -1.27
CA VAL A 672 -18.38 -39.33 -0.44
C VAL A 672 -16.99 -38.81 -0.02
N THR A 673 -16.48 -37.82 -0.75
CA THR A 673 -15.22 -37.14 -0.42
C THR A 673 -15.50 -35.85 0.36
N ARG A 674 -14.79 -35.64 1.47
CA ARG A 674 -15.08 -34.60 2.46
C ARG A 674 -13.85 -33.73 2.73
N THR A 675 -14.05 -32.43 2.91
CA THR A 675 -13.01 -31.47 3.31
C THR A 675 -13.42 -30.81 4.62
N HIS A 676 -12.65 -31.07 5.67
CA HIS A 676 -12.99 -30.80 7.07
C HIS A 676 -12.35 -29.50 7.57
N PHE A 677 -13.11 -28.71 8.32
CA PHE A 677 -12.61 -27.53 9.01
C PHE A 677 -13.36 -27.28 10.32
N VAL A 678 -12.69 -26.59 11.24
CA VAL A 678 -13.20 -26.18 12.53
C VAL A 678 -13.33 -24.66 12.54
N ALA A 679 -14.53 -24.15 12.81
CA ALA A 679 -14.81 -22.71 12.87
C ALA A 679 -15.02 -22.27 14.33
N TYR A 680 -14.26 -21.26 14.74
CA TYR A 680 -14.23 -20.77 16.13
C TYR A 680 -15.12 -19.52 16.34
N GLU A 681 -15.50 -18.87 15.24
CA GLU A 681 -16.33 -17.66 15.20
C GLU A 681 -17.35 -17.79 14.05
N LYS A 682 -18.42 -16.98 14.05
CA LYS A 682 -19.38 -16.96 12.94
C LYS A 682 -18.71 -16.41 11.68
N LEU A 683 -18.85 -17.14 10.57
CA LEU A 683 -18.21 -16.83 9.29
C LEU A 683 -19.20 -16.96 8.13
N LYS A 684 -18.98 -16.20 7.06
CA LYS A 684 -19.66 -16.36 5.79
C LYS A 684 -18.67 -16.82 4.73
N ILE A 685 -18.90 -18.01 4.19
CA ILE A 685 -18.30 -18.47 2.94
C ILE A 685 -19.10 -17.83 1.81
N THR A 686 -18.43 -17.31 0.79
CA THR A 686 -19.08 -16.69 -0.38
C THR A 686 -18.89 -17.50 -1.66
N SER A 687 -17.74 -18.14 -1.81
CA SER A 687 -17.33 -18.92 -2.98
C SER A 687 -16.13 -19.79 -2.67
N PHE A 688 -15.93 -20.85 -3.45
CA PHE A 688 -14.65 -21.56 -3.51
C PHE A 688 -14.17 -21.88 -4.93
N LYS A 689 -12.86 -22.02 -5.13
CA LYS A 689 -12.30 -22.63 -6.35
C LYS A 689 -12.01 -24.12 -6.16
N LEU A 690 -12.17 -24.91 -7.21
CA LEU A 690 -11.86 -26.33 -7.29
C LEU A 690 -10.99 -26.62 -8.53
N LEU A 691 -9.96 -27.47 -8.38
CA LEU A 691 -9.15 -27.97 -9.50
C LEU A 691 -9.61 -29.38 -9.92
N ALA A 692 -9.91 -29.57 -11.21
CA ALA A 692 -10.38 -30.83 -11.77
C ALA A 692 -9.70 -31.17 -13.10
N LYS A 693 -9.89 -32.42 -13.54
CA LYS A 693 -9.26 -33.01 -14.73
C LYS A 693 -10.29 -33.84 -15.50
N ALA A 694 -10.51 -33.53 -16.78
CA ALA A 694 -11.24 -34.42 -17.68
C ALA A 694 -10.27 -35.25 -18.53
N ALA A 695 -10.65 -36.51 -18.78
CA ALA A 695 -10.01 -37.38 -19.77
C ALA A 695 -11.00 -37.63 -20.90
N LEU A 696 -10.73 -37.06 -22.07
CA LEU A 696 -11.59 -37.06 -23.26
C LEU A 696 -10.88 -37.87 -24.37
N PRO A 697 -11.07 -39.21 -24.44
CA PRO A 697 -10.27 -40.08 -25.32
C PRO A 697 -10.41 -39.75 -26.81
N VAL A 698 -11.56 -39.19 -27.22
CA VAL A 698 -11.79 -38.58 -28.54
C VAL A 698 -12.07 -37.07 -28.40
N PRO A 699 -11.90 -36.25 -29.45
CA PRO A 699 -12.31 -34.84 -29.43
C PRO A 699 -13.82 -34.67 -29.25
N GLY A 700 -14.24 -33.55 -28.65
CA GLY A 700 -15.66 -33.25 -28.38
C GLY A 700 -15.89 -32.48 -27.08
N LYS A 701 -17.14 -32.40 -26.65
CA LYS A 701 -17.61 -31.76 -25.40
C LYS A 701 -18.10 -32.79 -24.38
N LEU A 702 -17.69 -32.63 -23.12
CA LEU A 702 -18.26 -33.33 -21.96
C LEU A 702 -18.95 -32.28 -21.08
N SER A 703 -20.21 -32.49 -20.75
CA SER A 703 -20.98 -31.60 -19.87
C SER A 703 -21.82 -32.36 -18.84
N GLY A 704 -22.13 -31.71 -17.73
CA GLY A 704 -22.89 -32.30 -16.64
C GLY A 704 -23.10 -31.33 -15.47
N LYS A 705 -23.60 -31.87 -14.37
CA LYS A 705 -23.89 -31.16 -13.12
C LYS A 705 -22.95 -31.61 -11.99
N LEU A 706 -22.52 -30.66 -11.16
CA LEU A 706 -21.84 -30.93 -9.88
C LEU A 706 -22.74 -30.49 -8.72
N HIS A 707 -22.96 -31.37 -7.75
CA HIS A 707 -23.72 -31.07 -6.53
C HIS A 707 -22.79 -31.07 -5.30
N PHE A 708 -22.78 -29.98 -4.55
CA PHE A 708 -22.00 -29.79 -3.32
C PHE A 708 -22.93 -29.52 -2.14
N ALA A 709 -22.54 -29.94 -0.94
CA ALA A 709 -23.27 -29.64 0.29
C ALA A 709 -22.32 -29.43 1.46
N ALA A 710 -22.73 -28.54 2.38
CA ALA A 710 -22.08 -28.33 3.66
C ALA A 710 -22.89 -29.03 4.75
N TYR A 711 -22.21 -29.79 5.61
CA TYR A 711 -22.83 -30.66 6.60
C TYR A 711 -22.37 -30.30 8.01
N GLY A 712 -23.32 -30.35 8.95
CA GLY A 712 -23.05 -30.29 10.39
C GLY A 712 -22.82 -31.68 10.96
N TYR A 713 -21.84 -31.80 11.86
CA TYR A 713 -21.69 -33.01 12.66
C TYR A 713 -22.81 -33.17 13.69
N GLN A 714 -23.06 -34.41 14.12
CA GLN A 714 -23.91 -34.69 15.28
C GLN A 714 -23.04 -35.20 16.45
N LEU A 715 -23.16 -34.52 17.59
CA LEU A 715 -22.65 -35.03 18.86
C LEU A 715 -23.60 -36.10 19.40
N THR A 716 -23.07 -37.25 19.77
CA THR A 716 -23.79 -38.25 20.57
C THR A 716 -23.88 -37.81 22.03
N PRO A 717 -24.81 -38.39 22.83
CA PRO A 717 -24.90 -38.11 24.27
C PRO A 717 -23.59 -38.36 25.04
N ASN A 718 -22.70 -39.21 24.51
CA ASN A 718 -21.42 -39.57 25.12
C ASN A 718 -20.24 -38.70 24.61
N GLY A 719 -20.52 -37.58 23.93
CA GLY A 719 -19.51 -36.66 23.41
C GLY A 719 -18.77 -37.10 22.14
N VAL A 720 -19.02 -38.33 21.65
CA VAL A 720 -18.45 -38.81 20.38
C VAL A 720 -19.12 -38.07 19.22
N VAL A 721 -18.29 -37.49 18.35
CA VAL A 721 -18.68 -36.72 17.17
C VAL A 721 -18.82 -37.68 15.98
N ILE A 722 -20.02 -37.78 15.39
CA ILE A 722 -20.30 -38.68 14.25
C ILE A 722 -20.67 -37.84 13.00
N PRO A 723 -20.08 -38.11 11.81
CA PRO A 723 -20.52 -37.48 10.56
C PRO A 723 -21.98 -37.83 10.27
N ASN A 724 -22.83 -36.82 10.04
CA ASN A 724 -24.24 -37.04 9.72
C ASN A 724 -24.60 -36.42 8.36
N ASP A 725 -24.58 -37.25 7.31
CA ASP A 725 -24.93 -36.85 5.94
C ASP A 725 -26.43 -36.50 5.75
N LYS A 726 -27.26 -36.62 6.79
CA LYS A 726 -28.65 -36.11 6.78
C LYS A 726 -28.76 -34.68 7.31
N ASN A 727 -27.71 -34.14 7.93
CA ASN A 727 -27.71 -32.82 8.57
C ASN A 727 -27.09 -31.74 7.66
N ILE A 728 -27.70 -31.58 6.47
CA ILE A 728 -27.30 -30.59 5.47
C ILE A 728 -27.61 -29.19 6.00
N LEU A 729 -26.59 -28.34 6.07
CA LEU A 729 -26.72 -26.92 6.46
C LEU A 729 -27.12 -26.05 5.27
N ASN A 730 -26.55 -26.32 4.10
CA ASN A 730 -26.99 -25.81 2.80
C ASN A 730 -26.36 -26.65 1.67
N SER A 731 -26.93 -26.60 0.46
CA SER A 731 -26.41 -27.27 -0.73
C SER A 731 -26.44 -26.35 -1.96
N PHE A 732 -25.65 -26.69 -2.97
CA PHE A 732 -25.54 -25.95 -4.22
C PHE A 732 -25.26 -26.88 -5.40
N GLU A 733 -25.80 -26.54 -6.56
CA GLU A 733 -25.69 -27.30 -7.81
C GLU A 733 -25.27 -26.34 -8.93
N MET A 734 -24.34 -26.78 -9.78
CA MET A 734 -23.96 -26.02 -10.97
C MET A 734 -23.63 -26.92 -12.16
N ASP A 735 -23.92 -26.40 -13.35
CA ASP A 735 -23.56 -27.01 -14.62
C ASP A 735 -22.08 -26.74 -14.97
N PHE A 736 -21.46 -27.63 -15.73
CA PHE A 736 -20.13 -27.45 -16.32
C PHE A 736 -20.07 -28.03 -17.73
N GLU A 737 -19.19 -27.46 -18.58
CA GLU A 737 -18.84 -28.00 -19.89
C GLU A 737 -17.33 -27.90 -20.13
N ILE A 738 -16.73 -28.93 -20.71
CA ILE A 738 -15.31 -29.01 -21.04
C ILE A 738 -15.17 -29.57 -22.46
N SER A 739 -14.45 -28.85 -23.32
CA SER A 739 -14.17 -29.28 -24.70
C SER A 739 -12.72 -29.75 -24.89
N ARG A 740 -12.50 -30.68 -25.82
CA ARG A 740 -11.19 -31.04 -26.37
C ARG A 740 -11.23 -30.99 -27.90
N SER A 741 -10.27 -30.32 -28.51
CA SER A 741 -10.09 -30.24 -29.96
C SER A 741 -9.25 -31.42 -30.51
N PRO A 742 -9.29 -31.72 -31.81
CA PRO A 742 -8.32 -32.62 -32.43
C PRO A 742 -6.88 -32.15 -32.15
N GLY A 743 -5.99 -33.06 -31.76
CA GLY A 743 -4.59 -32.76 -31.42
C GLY A 743 -4.33 -32.37 -29.95
N ASP A 744 -5.31 -31.84 -29.22
CA ASP A 744 -5.18 -31.53 -27.78
C ASP A 744 -4.84 -32.79 -26.96
N SER A 745 -4.15 -32.61 -25.82
CA SER A 745 -3.98 -33.67 -24.80
C SER A 745 -5.33 -34.26 -24.39
N VAL A 746 -5.45 -35.60 -24.42
CA VAL A 746 -6.60 -36.37 -23.90
C VAL A 746 -6.95 -35.95 -22.46
N ASN A 747 -5.94 -35.61 -21.65
CA ASN A 747 -6.10 -35.11 -20.29
C ASN A 747 -6.10 -33.57 -20.28
N LYS A 748 -7.19 -32.95 -19.84
CA LYS A 748 -7.34 -31.49 -19.72
C LYS A 748 -7.66 -31.10 -18.28
N PHE A 749 -6.82 -30.27 -17.67
CA PHE A 749 -7.03 -29.72 -16.32
C PHE A 749 -7.71 -28.34 -16.42
N PHE A 750 -8.51 -27.98 -15.42
CA PHE A 750 -9.22 -26.71 -15.35
C PHE A 750 -9.60 -26.36 -13.90
N GLU A 751 -9.66 -25.06 -13.59
CA GLU A 751 -10.27 -24.57 -12.35
C GLU A 751 -11.75 -24.23 -12.57
N LEU A 752 -12.58 -24.49 -11.55
CA LEU A 752 -13.98 -24.11 -11.50
C LEU A 752 -14.21 -23.26 -10.25
N THR A 753 -14.87 -22.10 -10.38
CA THR A 753 -15.26 -21.27 -9.23
C THR A 753 -16.72 -21.52 -8.91
N VAL A 754 -16.99 -22.08 -7.73
CA VAL A 754 -18.32 -22.43 -7.22
C VAL A 754 -18.79 -21.30 -6.29
N PRO A 755 -19.84 -20.54 -6.61
CA PRO A 755 -20.45 -19.61 -5.67
C PRO A 755 -21.15 -20.42 -4.57
N PHE A 756 -20.86 -20.12 -3.30
CA PHE A 756 -21.20 -20.99 -2.17
C PHE A 756 -21.50 -20.14 -0.93
N ASN A 757 -22.55 -19.32 -1.04
CA ASN A 757 -22.98 -18.37 -0.02
C ASN A 757 -23.61 -19.09 1.19
N ILE A 758 -22.78 -19.47 2.16
CA ILE A 758 -23.19 -20.20 3.38
C ILE A 758 -22.65 -19.49 4.61
N GLU A 759 -23.52 -19.28 5.59
CA GLU A 759 -23.13 -18.81 6.93
C GLU A 759 -22.95 -20.01 7.86
N ILE A 760 -21.76 -20.14 8.45
CA ILE A 760 -21.43 -21.18 9.43
C ILE A 760 -21.36 -20.54 10.83
N PRO A 761 -22.00 -21.12 11.87
CA PRO A 761 -22.21 -20.42 13.14
C PRO A 761 -20.95 -20.28 14.01
N GLY A 762 -20.07 -21.30 14.02
CA GLY A 762 -18.87 -21.35 14.88
C GLY A 762 -19.16 -21.47 16.38
N THR A 763 -18.17 -21.88 17.18
CA THR A 763 -18.23 -21.90 18.66
C THR A 763 -16.85 -21.68 19.27
N ALA A 764 -16.78 -21.20 20.53
CA ALA A 764 -15.51 -20.85 21.19
C ALA A 764 -14.48 -22.00 21.26
N ASP A 765 -14.94 -23.24 21.41
CA ASP A 765 -14.12 -24.46 21.43
C ASP A 765 -13.80 -25.00 20.02
N GLY A 766 -14.51 -24.48 19.01
CA GLY A 766 -14.39 -24.85 17.61
C GLY A 766 -15.40 -25.91 17.18
N PHE A 767 -16.42 -25.51 16.42
CA PHE A 767 -17.39 -26.45 15.87
C PHE A 767 -16.88 -27.04 14.56
N GLN A 768 -17.00 -28.36 14.40
CA GLN A 768 -16.54 -29.07 13.21
C GLN A 768 -17.61 -29.03 12.10
N PHE A 769 -17.15 -28.82 10.87
CA PHE A 769 -17.96 -28.87 9.66
C PHE A 769 -17.20 -29.61 8.56
N PHE A 770 -17.92 -30.13 7.58
CA PHE A 770 -17.31 -30.57 6.34
C PHE A 770 -18.12 -30.11 5.13
N ILE A 771 -17.40 -29.78 4.06
CA ILE A 771 -17.99 -29.63 2.72
C ILE A 771 -17.73 -30.93 1.98
N SER A 772 -18.75 -31.49 1.35
CA SER A 772 -18.65 -32.71 0.55
C SER A 772 -19.29 -32.53 -0.82
N ARG A 773 -18.79 -33.30 -1.79
CA ARG A 773 -19.45 -33.49 -3.08
C ARG A 773 -20.56 -34.54 -2.89
N ALA A 774 -21.81 -34.13 -3.07
CA ALA A 774 -22.96 -35.00 -2.88
C ALA A 774 -23.19 -35.92 -4.10
N ASN A 775 -23.10 -35.38 -5.33
CA ASN A 775 -23.37 -36.12 -6.57
C ASN A 775 -22.75 -35.44 -7.80
N VAL A 776 -22.66 -36.18 -8.92
CA VAL A 776 -22.34 -35.65 -10.26
C VAL A 776 -23.16 -36.39 -11.32
N ALA A 777 -23.85 -35.65 -12.19
CA ALA A 777 -24.64 -36.21 -13.29
C ALA A 777 -24.09 -35.73 -14.64
N LEU A 778 -23.56 -36.64 -15.46
CA LEU A 778 -23.05 -36.32 -16.81
C LEU A 778 -24.20 -36.34 -17.82
N THR A 779 -24.47 -35.21 -18.47
CA THR A 779 -25.63 -35.03 -19.37
C THR A 779 -25.30 -35.30 -20.84
N ASN A 780 -24.09 -34.97 -21.30
CA ASN A 780 -23.59 -35.37 -22.62
C ASN A 780 -22.36 -36.26 -22.48
N LYS A 781 -22.44 -37.49 -23.01
CA LYS A 781 -21.34 -38.46 -23.03
C LYS A 781 -20.74 -38.54 -24.43
N ILE A 782 -19.41 -38.54 -24.55
CA ILE A 782 -18.70 -38.83 -25.82
C ILE A 782 -17.66 -39.91 -25.54
N GLY A 783 -17.98 -41.15 -25.96
CA GLY A 783 -17.19 -42.34 -25.63
C GLY A 783 -17.06 -42.56 -24.12
N SER A 784 -15.98 -43.25 -23.73
CA SER A 784 -15.59 -43.50 -22.33
C SER A 784 -14.93 -42.27 -21.66
N GLY A 785 -15.42 -41.06 -21.96
CA GLY A 785 -14.95 -39.83 -21.34
C GLY A 785 -15.23 -39.79 -19.83
N THR A 786 -14.25 -39.38 -19.04
CA THR A 786 -14.33 -39.37 -17.57
C THR A 786 -13.90 -38.03 -16.98
N ILE A 787 -14.40 -37.70 -15.79
CA ILE A 787 -13.94 -36.57 -14.98
C ILE A 787 -13.37 -37.08 -13.65
N ALA A 788 -12.18 -36.62 -13.31
CA ALA A 788 -11.52 -36.85 -12.03
C ALA A 788 -11.33 -35.51 -11.32
N ILE A 789 -11.68 -35.46 -10.04
CA ILE A 789 -11.36 -34.32 -9.16
C ILE A 789 -10.04 -34.64 -8.44
N ALA A 790 -9.16 -33.65 -8.27
CA ALA A 790 -7.80 -33.89 -7.80
C ALA A 790 -7.74 -34.39 -6.35
N ASN A 791 -6.91 -35.41 -6.12
CA ASN A 791 -6.57 -35.99 -4.83
C ASN A 791 -5.04 -35.87 -4.64
N THR A 792 -4.58 -35.47 -3.45
CA THR A 792 -3.15 -35.32 -3.13
C THR A 792 -2.67 -36.39 -2.16
N GLY A 793 -1.72 -37.25 -2.58
CA GLY A 793 -0.98 -38.16 -1.70
C GLY A 793 0.04 -37.47 -0.77
N CYS A 794 -0.32 -36.30 -0.21
CA CYS A 794 0.56 -35.48 0.63
C CYS A 794 0.20 -35.67 2.12
N ASN A 795 0.99 -36.46 2.84
CA ASN A 795 0.84 -36.73 4.27
C ASN A 795 1.32 -35.56 5.17
N GLN A 796 0.90 -34.32 4.88
CA GLN A 796 1.21 -33.15 5.70
C GLN A 796 -0.04 -32.30 5.98
N ALA A 797 -0.21 -31.89 7.23
CA ALA A 797 -1.33 -31.06 7.65
C ALA A 797 -1.06 -29.58 7.33
N PHE A 798 -2.04 -28.92 6.71
CA PHE A 798 -1.97 -27.49 6.38
C PHE A 798 -2.62 -26.63 7.48
N PRO A 799 -1.98 -25.54 7.94
CA PRO A 799 -2.61 -24.54 8.77
C PRO A 799 -3.34 -23.50 7.90
N LEU A 800 -4.66 -23.41 8.05
CA LEU A 800 -5.44 -22.24 7.63
C LEU A 800 -5.70 -21.37 8.87
N ALA A 801 -5.08 -20.20 8.94
CA ALA A 801 -5.19 -19.30 10.09
C ALA A 801 -5.16 -17.83 9.65
N ASP A 802 -6.05 -17.01 10.22
CA ASP A 802 -5.93 -15.55 10.22
C ASP A 802 -6.58 -14.94 11.47
N ASN A 803 -5.85 -14.96 12.59
CA ASN A 803 -5.63 -13.76 13.39
C ASN A 803 -4.31 -13.95 14.16
N GLY A 804 -3.80 -12.90 14.82
CA GLY A 804 -2.50 -12.91 15.50
C GLY A 804 -2.36 -13.92 16.66
N ASN A 805 -3.41 -14.65 16.99
CA ASN A 805 -3.48 -15.65 18.05
C ASN A 805 -4.14 -16.98 17.60
N GLY A 806 -4.31 -17.20 16.29
CA GLY A 806 -4.53 -18.52 15.68
C GLY A 806 -5.89 -19.19 15.92
N LYS A 807 -6.97 -18.44 16.15
CA LYS A 807 -8.30 -19.00 16.52
C LYS A 807 -9.50 -18.43 15.72
N ILE A 808 -9.42 -18.39 14.39
CA ILE A 808 -10.60 -18.09 13.55
C ILE A 808 -11.11 -19.36 12.86
N LEU A 809 -10.21 -20.03 12.15
CA LEU A 809 -10.41 -21.32 11.51
C LEU A 809 -9.25 -22.25 11.88
N LYS A 810 -9.49 -23.56 11.79
CA LYS A 810 -8.43 -24.57 11.77
C LYS A 810 -8.86 -25.75 10.89
N SER A 811 -8.06 -26.07 9.90
CA SER A 811 -8.17 -27.33 9.14
C SER A 811 -7.51 -28.47 9.91
N ASN A 812 -8.30 -29.38 10.49
CA ASN A 812 -7.82 -30.70 10.91
C ASN A 812 -7.98 -31.64 9.71
N TYR A 813 -6.91 -32.32 9.29
CA TYR A 813 -6.98 -33.25 8.16
C TYR A 813 -7.21 -34.69 8.63
N THR A 814 -8.42 -35.20 8.43
CA THR A 814 -8.79 -36.61 8.66
C THR A 814 -9.76 -37.07 7.57
N ALA A 815 -9.32 -37.98 6.72
CA ALA A 815 -10.21 -38.68 5.79
C ALA A 815 -10.69 -39.99 6.44
N GLU A 816 -11.97 -40.06 6.81
CA GLU A 816 -12.63 -41.33 7.10
C GLU A 816 -13.16 -41.93 5.80
N TYR A 817 -12.73 -43.14 5.47
CA TYR A 817 -13.40 -43.99 4.49
C TYR A 817 -13.49 -45.41 5.02
N ILE A 818 -14.62 -46.08 4.76
CA ILE A 818 -14.87 -47.43 5.23
C ILE A 818 -14.23 -48.41 4.23
N ASN A 819 -13.18 -49.11 4.69
CA ASN A 819 -12.31 -50.04 3.97
C ASN A 819 -11.34 -49.45 2.91
N THR A 820 -10.14 -50.07 2.89
CA THR A 820 -9.03 -49.95 1.92
C THR A 820 -8.36 -48.58 1.72
N SER A 821 -7.16 -48.45 2.33
CA SER A 821 -6.06 -47.50 2.07
C SER A 821 -6.34 -45.98 2.06
N SER A 822 -5.44 -45.22 2.69
CA SER A 822 -5.61 -43.79 2.97
C SER A 822 -5.58 -42.91 1.71
N TYR A 823 -6.69 -42.23 1.41
CA TYR A 823 -6.82 -41.30 0.27
C TYR A 823 -7.36 -39.92 0.69
N PRO A 824 -6.65 -38.82 0.37
CA PRO A 824 -7.16 -37.47 0.66
C PRO A 824 -8.30 -36.91 -0.21
N GLY A 825 -8.97 -35.88 0.31
CA GLY A 825 -10.13 -35.20 -0.29
C GLY A 825 -9.79 -33.97 -1.16
N PRO A 826 -10.82 -33.31 -1.74
CA PRO A 826 -10.64 -32.22 -2.70
C PRO A 826 -10.14 -30.92 -2.05
N ILE A 827 -9.35 -30.18 -2.83
CA ILE A 827 -8.79 -28.87 -2.44
C ILE A 827 -9.73 -27.74 -2.86
N PHE A 828 -9.96 -26.82 -1.92
CA PHE A 828 -10.77 -25.61 -2.12
C PHE A 828 -9.98 -24.33 -1.77
N ASP A 829 -10.10 -23.28 -2.58
CA ASP A 829 -9.65 -21.90 -2.23
C ASP A 829 -10.86 -21.09 -1.76
N LEU A 830 -10.95 -20.74 -0.47
CA LEU A 830 -12.16 -20.25 0.21
C LEU A 830 -12.04 -18.77 0.62
N LYS A 831 -13.03 -17.95 0.24
CA LYS A 831 -13.10 -16.53 0.67
C LYS A 831 -14.06 -16.34 1.84
N PHE A 832 -13.61 -15.53 2.82
CA PHE A 832 -14.36 -15.09 4.00
C PHE A 832 -14.40 -13.55 4.06
N GLU A 833 -15.45 -12.99 4.66
CA GLU A 833 -15.62 -11.55 4.90
C GLU A 833 -16.26 -11.28 6.26
N LYS A 834 -15.93 -10.13 6.85
CA LYS A 834 -16.03 -9.95 8.31
C LYS A 834 -15.93 -8.41 8.67
N SER A 835 -16.55 -7.86 9.76
CA SER A 835 -16.90 -6.42 10.07
C SER A 835 -16.88 -5.90 11.56
N GLN A 836 -16.46 -4.63 11.78
CA GLN A 836 -16.52 -3.77 13.02
C GLN A 836 -15.53 -4.04 14.19
N GLY A 837 -15.42 -3.05 15.11
CA GLY A 837 -14.73 -3.07 16.42
C GLY A 837 -15.59 -2.32 17.48
N PHE A 838 -15.47 -2.60 18.79
CA PHE A 838 -16.28 -1.97 19.87
C PHE A 838 -15.47 -1.44 21.07
N CYS A 839 -16.12 -0.77 22.04
CA CYS A 839 -15.50 0.13 23.02
C CYS A 839 -15.91 -0.06 24.49
N ASP A 840 -15.08 0.53 25.35
CA ASP A 840 -15.19 0.67 26.82
C ASP A 840 -15.16 -0.56 27.71
N ARG A 841 -14.70 -0.33 28.95
CA ARG A 841 -14.86 -1.20 30.11
C ARG A 841 -15.64 -0.43 31.16
N ILE A 842 -16.97 -0.54 31.13
CA ILE A 842 -17.81 0.20 32.09
C ILE A 842 -17.86 -0.52 33.43
N PRO A 843 -17.77 0.18 34.57
CA PRO A 843 -17.97 -0.44 35.88
C PRO A 843 -19.42 -0.87 36.06
N VAL A 844 -19.64 -1.96 36.79
CA VAL A 844 -20.95 -2.49 37.17
C VAL A 844 -20.91 -2.81 38.66
N LEU A 845 -21.89 -2.32 39.43
CA LEU A 845 -22.02 -2.57 40.86
C LEU A 845 -23.09 -3.64 41.11
N MET A 846 -22.74 -4.64 41.92
CA MET A 846 -23.66 -5.70 42.31
C MET A 846 -23.86 -5.68 43.82
N LYS A 847 -25.12 -5.56 44.25
CA LYS A 847 -25.51 -5.42 45.66
C LYS A 847 -25.95 -6.76 46.25
N ASN A 848 -25.48 -7.06 47.46
CA ASN A 848 -25.81 -8.29 48.17
C ASN A 848 -27.23 -8.24 48.76
N GLU A 849 -28.12 -9.17 48.40
CA GLU A 849 -29.50 -9.21 48.93
C GLU A 849 -29.59 -9.71 50.38
N PHE A 850 -28.55 -10.33 50.93
CA PHE A 850 -28.55 -10.79 52.33
C PHE A 850 -28.12 -9.68 53.29
N PRO A 851 -29.00 -9.20 54.20
CA PRO A 851 -28.56 -8.53 55.42
C PRO A 851 -27.77 -9.53 56.27
N THR A 852 -26.62 -9.11 56.81
CA THR A 852 -25.71 -9.98 57.56
C THR A 852 -26.17 -10.19 59.01
N SER A 853 -27.30 -10.87 59.20
CA SER A 853 -27.70 -11.42 60.52
C SER A 853 -28.90 -12.39 60.41
N LEU A 854 -28.70 -13.66 60.77
CA LEU A 854 -29.67 -14.49 61.48
C LEU A 854 -28.99 -15.82 61.84
N GLU A 855 -28.61 -15.97 63.11
CA GLU A 855 -27.99 -17.19 63.63
C GLU A 855 -29.04 -18.17 64.20
N ASP A 856 -28.65 -19.44 64.18
CA ASP A 856 -29.08 -20.56 65.03
C ASP A 856 -30.46 -21.26 64.94
N HIS A 857 -30.31 -22.60 64.92
CA HIS A 857 -31.09 -23.63 65.61
C HIS A 857 -32.57 -23.90 65.23
N SER A 858 -32.80 -24.93 64.39
CA SER A 858 -33.87 -25.93 64.65
C SER A 858 -33.67 -27.22 63.82
N PRO A 859 -33.93 -28.45 64.34
CA PRO A 859 -33.73 -29.72 63.60
C PRO A 859 -34.66 -29.97 62.41
N ILE A 860 -35.61 -29.07 62.12
CA ILE A 860 -36.73 -29.29 61.18
C ILE A 860 -36.24 -29.33 59.71
N ALA A 861 -35.05 -28.77 59.43
CA ALA A 861 -34.49 -28.64 58.10
C ALA A 861 -34.13 -29.96 57.39
N GLU A 862 -34.01 -31.09 58.11
CA GLU A 862 -33.56 -32.34 57.49
C GLU A 862 -34.68 -33.11 56.77
N LEU A 863 -35.94 -32.97 57.19
CA LEU A 863 -37.08 -33.76 56.67
C LEU A 863 -37.80 -33.12 55.48
N PHE A 864 -37.79 -31.78 55.38
CA PHE A 864 -38.51 -31.05 54.34
C PHE A 864 -37.65 -29.93 53.75
N THR A 865 -37.56 -29.85 52.43
CA THR A 865 -37.02 -28.67 51.73
C THR A 865 -38.17 -27.83 51.18
N ILE A 866 -38.21 -26.54 51.55
CA ILE A 866 -39.20 -25.57 51.08
C ILE A 866 -38.58 -24.74 49.97
N TYR A 867 -39.15 -24.82 48.76
CA TYR A 867 -38.79 -23.95 47.64
C TYR A 867 -39.89 -22.91 47.42
N PRO A 868 -39.63 -21.60 47.57
CA PRO A 868 -40.55 -20.57 47.10
C PRO A 868 -40.54 -20.56 45.57
N ASN A 869 -41.72 -20.58 44.94
CA ASN A 869 -41.85 -20.35 43.49
C ASN A 869 -42.35 -18.91 43.24
N PRO A 870 -41.49 -17.97 42.81
CA PRO A 870 -41.87 -16.57 42.64
C PRO A 870 -42.94 -16.34 41.55
N ALA A 871 -43.00 -17.22 40.54
CA ALA A 871 -43.93 -17.06 39.42
C ALA A 871 -45.39 -17.34 39.81
N ASN A 872 -45.62 -18.27 40.76
CA ASN A 872 -46.96 -18.79 41.06
C ASN A 872 -47.45 -18.49 42.50
N LYS A 873 -46.62 -17.89 43.37
CA LYS A 873 -46.92 -17.67 44.81
C LYS A 873 -47.30 -18.94 45.59
N VAL A 874 -46.74 -20.08 45.21
CA VAL A 874 -46.91 -21.36 45.92
C VAL A 874 -45.55 -21.85 46.42
N PHE A 875 -45.53 -22.45 47.62
CA PHE A 875 -44.36 -23.14 48.17
C PHE A 875 -44.39 -24.62 47.75
N VAL A 876 -43.27 -25.12 47.24
CA VAL A 876 -43.10 -26.55 46.97
C VAL A 876 -42.41 -27.17 48.18
N LEU A 877 -43.10 -28.11 48.82
CA LEU A 877 -42.59 -28.96 49.90
C LEU A 877 -42.13 -30.29 49.29
N ASN A 878 -40.86 -30.63 49.47
CA ASN A 878 -40.33 -31.94 49.10
C ASN A 878 -39.95 -32.73 50.36
N ALA A 879 -40.47 -33.94 50.50
CA ALA A 879 -40.26 -34.83 51.64
C ALA A 879 -39.32 -35.98 51.26
N LYS A 880 -38.46 -36.44 52.18
CA LYS A 880 -37.46 -37.48 51.89
C LYS A 880 -37.95 -38.92 52.10
N GLU A 881 -39.02 -39.12 52.87
CA GLU A 881 -39.55 -40.44 53.23
C GLU A 881 -41.08 -40.43 53.19
N ALA A 882 -41.68 -41.62 53.00
CA ALA A 882 -43.13 -41.80 52.99
C ALA A 882 -43.76 -41.52 54.36
N GLY A 883 -44.81 -40.70 54.40
CA GLY A 883 -45.39 -40.23 55.66
C GLY A 883 -46.61 -39.32 55.47
N THR A 884 -47.16 -38.83 56.58
CA THR A 884 -48.37 -37.99 56.56
C THR A 884 -48.06 -36.53 56.81
N LEU A 885 -48.13 -35.72 55.76
CA LEU A 885 -48.06 -34.26 55.86
C LEU A 885 -49.35 -33.72 56.51
N ARG A 886 -49.19 -32.83 57.50
CA ARG A 886 -50.26 -32.05 58.13
C ARG A 886 -49.96 -30.57 57.93
N LEU A 887 -50.86 -29.85 57.25
CA LEU A 887 -50.79 -28.40 57.10
C LEU A 887 -51.59 -27.74 58.21
N MET A 888 -50.97 -26.84 58.98
CA MET A 888 -51.61 -26.10 60.08
C MET A 888 -51.71 -24.61 59.74
N ASN A 889 -52.67 -23.91 60.37
CA ASN A 889 -52.76 -22.46 60.31
C ASN A 889 -51.82 -21.80 61.34
N LEU A 890 -51.75 -20.46 61.32
CA LEU A 890 -50.92 -19.66 62.25
C LEU A 890 -51.35 -19.75 63.74
N GLN A 891 -52.42 -20.51 64.05
CA GLN A 891 -52.90 -20.78 65.41
C GLN A 891 -52.68 -22.26 65.82
N GLY A 892 -51.96 -23.05 65.00
CA GLY A 892 -51.69 -24.47 65.26
C GLY A 892 -52.84 -25.43 64.94
N MET A 893 -53.93 -24.96 64.33
CA MET A 893 -55.06 -25.83 63.94
C MET A 893 -54.79 -26.51 62.60
N GLU A 894 -55.04 -27.82 62.51
CA GLU A 894 -54.83 -28.61 61.29
C GLU A 894 -55.89 -28.28 60.21
N VAL A 895 -55.43 -27.83 59.05
CA VAL A 895 -56.24 -27.35 57.91
C VAL A 895 -56.38 -28.42 56.83
N SER A 896 -55.34 -29.22 56.59
CA SER A 896 -55.46 -30.41 55.73
C SER A 896 -54.37 -31.45 56.02
N LYS A 897 -54.65 -32.69 55.61
CA LYS A 897 -53.81 -33.87 55.84
C LYS A 897 -53.66 -34.66 54.54
N ARG A 898 -52.43 -35.02 54.16
CA ARG A 898 -52.15 -35.89 53.01
C ARG A 898 -51.10 -36.93 53.37
N ASN A 899 -51.37 -38.18 53.02
CA ASN A 899 -50.31 -39.19 52.93
C ASN A 899 -49.50 -38.91 51.65
N VAL A 900 -48.19 -38.98 51.78
CA VAL A 900 -47.21 -38.95 50.69
C VAL A 900 -46.51 -40.30 50.73
N MET A 901 -46.43 -40.97 49.57
CA MET A 901 -45.66 -42.21 49.37
C MET A 901 -44.39 -41.88 48.61
#